data_AF-A0A2N6LKN6-F1
#
_entry.id   AF-A0A2N6LKN6-F1
#
_cell.length_a   1.000
_cell.length_b   1.000
_cell.length_c   1.000
_cell.angle_alpha   90.00
_cell.angle_beta   90.00
_cell.angle_gamma   90.00
#
_symmetry.space_group_name_H-M   'P 1'
#
loop_
_entity.id
_entity.type
_entity.pdbx_description
1 polymer ?
#
loop_
_entity_poly.entity_id
_entity_poly.type
_entity_poly.pdbx_seq_one_letter_code
_entity_poly.pdbx_strand_id
1 'polypeptide(L)'
;MTGSFEQATLVSPQPFLELNNKGQTLRLYLQKDEHRLGRGREWADLEVPIGWEVFSRKQATLRKEGGDYRIYDGDGINPSRNGIFLNQVPIDAKGYLLKNGVELEIGQSPHNRIQLIYYNPVDAPAAIPTNRRLTLKGLKDWPVQLGRAPKPDRYSSMQLDAPTVSRLHATIYPDGQGGHFLQDLSTNGTFVNGQRVSKRIQLVDQSRIQIGPFSLLYRPDSLELLDSGSQIRLDVNRLERKVKDKEGREKIILNDVSLVIEPGQLVALVGGSGAGKSTLMKSLLGIEPVSSGTVYLNGDNLRQNWPMYRSQLGYVPQDDIVHPDLRVEEVLAYACKLRLPPDTNVKQVVDTTLEQIKLTHVRTNFIRNLSGGQRKRVSIGVELLADPKLFFLDEPTSGLDPGLDKEMMRLLRELADQGRTVVLVTHATANIEVCDRIVFMGRGGKLCYFGPPKEALRFFEMPSEDLKYFSDIYIKLDQGGNGKDVASTVDYWSQKYERSPECHKYVKSQLKSGKDSTSKADDSIHTGISPLKQLLLLSQRYLQLVMRDRTSIIFSLVSGPIAIALTAWILRDETPLKKLNPLEITQGPLALKVLFIFSCIGIWVGLSSSVREIVKEAAIYARERLINLGLFPYLGSKVAIRSGLVLLQTLLIVAAVLIGFKSPEYNLMPWFLGLGITTFLTLLASVSLSLMVSALVKTENEANSILPLIMIPQIILSGVLFEMTGLAAKLGWLTISRWSIGAYGILVNVNAMVPENTPGLPSLADIFEKSDVYNATWKNLGLNWGILGVHTLVYLIVALLLQKRKDIV
;
A
#
# COMPACT_ATOMS: atom_id res chain seq x y z
N MET A 1 -55.69 39.83 -10.95
CA MET A 1 -55.98 40.14 -12.37
C MET A 1 -55.26 39.11 -13.22
N THR A 2 -55.85 38.40 -14.20
CA THR A 2 -57.26 38.04 -14.48
C THR A 2 -57.26 37.09 -15.68
N GLY A 3 -58.01 35.98 -15.62
CA GLY A 3 -58.21 35.06 -16.76
C GLY A 3 -57.08 34.04 -17.01
N SER A 4 -57.36 32.82 -17.45
CA SER A 4 -58.64 32.09 -17.47
C SER A 4 -58.39 30.58 -17.34
N PHE A 5 -59.37 29.85 -16.79
CA PHE A 5 -59.43 28.40 -16.91
C PHE A 5 -60.04 28.07 -18.27
N GLU A 6 -59.33 27.31 -19.13
CA GLU A 6 -59.99 26.50 -20.17
C GLU A 6 -59.05 25.42 -20.76
N GLN A 7 -58.74 24.40 -19.95
CA GLN A 7 -58.55 23.04 -20.46
C GLN A 7 -59.00 22.05 -19.39
N ALA A 8 -60.19 21.48 -19.58
CA ALA A 8 -60.65 20.36 -18.76
C ALA A 8 -59.83 19.12 -19.14
N THR A 9 -58.77 18.81 -18.38
CA THR A 9 -58.17 17.48 -18.47
C THR A 9 -59.10 16.52 -17.75
N LEU A 10 -59.89 15.76 -18.52
CA LEU A 10 -60.61 14.59 -18.04
C LEU A 10 -59.69 13.78 -17.11
N VAL A 11 -60.15 13.52 -15.88
CA VAL A 11 -59.50 12.53 -15.01
C VAL A 11 -59.75 11.17 -15.65
N SER A 12 -58.84 10.79 -16.55
CA SER A 12 -58.84 9.47 -17.15
C SER A 12 -58.77 8.46 -16.00
N PRO A 13 -59.67 7.47 -15.92
CA PRO A 13 -59.60 6.41 -14.90
C PRO A 13 -58.43 5.45 -15.14
N GLN A 14 -57.60 5.71 -16.15
CA GLN A 14 -56.44 4.89 -16.53
C GLN A 14 -55.18 5.36 -15.79
N PRO A 15 -54.37 4.43 -15.26
CA PRO A 15 -53.10 4.78 -14.64
C PRO A 15 -52.13 5.40 -15.66
N PHE A 16 -51.30 6.32 -15.19
CA PHE A 16 -50.35 7.05 -16.03
C PHE A 16 -49.01 7.31 -15.33
N LEU A 17 -47.98 7.52 -16.14
CA LEU A 17 -46.68 8.02 -15.72
C LEU A 17 -46.61 9.52 -15.99
N GLU A 18 -46.17 10.29 -15.00
CA GLU A 18 -45.77 11.68 -15.16
C GLU A 18 -44.26 11.78 -15.09
N LEU A 19 -43.64 12.22 -16.19
CA LEU A 19 -42.19 12.44 -16.29
C LEU A 19 -41.90 13.94 -16.20
N ASN A 20 -41.03 14.34 -15.28
CA ASN A 20 -40.58 15.72 -15.13
C ASN A 20 -39.06 15.82 -15.35
N ASN A 21 -38.66 16.61 -16.33
CA ASN A 21 -37.27 16.98 -16.58
C ASN A 21 -37.16 18.52 -16.56
N LYS A 22 -36.59 19.07 -15.47
CA LYS A 22 -36.33 20.52 -15.32
C LYS A 22 -37.56 21.41 -15.54
N GLY A 23 -38.74 20.95 -15.11
CA GLY A 23 -40.01 21.68 -15.22
C GLY A 23 -40.79 21.40 -16.51
N GLN A 24 -40.20 20.73 -17.51
CA GLN A 24 -40.96 20.18 -18.62
C GLN A 24 -41.60 18.86 -18.17
N THR A 25 -42.93 18.84 -18.15
CA THR A 25 -43.72 17.68 -17.68
C THR A 25 -44.38 16.97 -18.87
N LEU A 26 -44.30 15.64 -18.90
CA LEU A 26 -44.89 14.78 -19.93
C LEU A 26 -45.72 13.67 -19.27
N ARG A 27 -46.97 13.49 -19.71
CA ARG A 27 -47.87 12.43 -19.21
C ARG A 27 -48.01 11.32 -20.24
N LEU A 28 -47.83 10.08 -19.80
CA LEU A 28 -47.87 8.86 -20.61
C LEU A 28 -48.88 7.89 -20.01
N TYR A 29 -49.99 7.66 -20.71
CA TYR A 29 -51.08 6.79 -20.24
C TYR A 29 -50.77 5.32 -20.51
N LEU A 30 -51.06 4.45 -19.54
CA LEU A 30 -50.82 3.00 -19.63
C LEU A 30 -52.12 2.28 -19.96
N GLN A 31 -52.17 1.63 -21.13
CA GLN A 31 -53.37 1.03 -21.72
C GLN A 31 -53.22 -0.45 -22.09
N LYS A 32 -51.98 -0.96 -22.19
CA LYS A 32 -51.64 -2.33 -22.60
C LYS A 32 -51.06 -3.12 -21.43
N ASP A 33 -51.03 -4.45 -21.53
CA ASP A 33 -50.43 -5.30 -20.49
C ASP A 33 -48.89 -5.24 -20.45
N GLU A 34 -48.23 -4.83 -21.55
CA GLU A 34 -46.80 -4.47 -21.57
C GLU A 34 -46.58 -3.12 -22.30
N HIS A 35 -45.71 -2.28 -21.72
CA HIS A 35 -45.23 -1.01 -22.30
C HIS A 35 -43.70 -0.92 -22.21
N ARG A 36 -43.09 -0.15 -23.10
CA ARG A 36 -41.63 0.00 -23.26
C ARG A 36 -41.27 1.47 -23.40
N LEU A 37 -40.44 1.95 -22.47
CA LEU A 37 -40.04 3.34 -22.33
C LEU A 37 -38.55 3.49 -22.69
N GLY A 38 -38.21 4.42 -23.59
CA GLY A 38 -36.81 4.66 -23.97
C GLY A 38 -36.64 5.53 -25.22
N ARG A 39 -35.40 5.92 -25.53
CA ARG A 39 -35.06 6.72 -26.74
C ARG A 39 -35.04 5.91 -28.04
N GLY A 40 -35.07 4.58 -27.98
CA GLY A 40 -35.03 3.72 -29.17
C GLY A 40 -36.41 3.59 -29.83
N ARG A 41 -36.67 4.38 -30.88
CA ARG A 41 -37.96 4.39 -31.61
C ARG A 41 -38.40 3.05 -32.21
N GLU A 42 -37.45 2.14 -32.45
CA GLU A 42 -37.74 0.78 -32.95
C GLU A 42 -38.16 -0.21 -31.83
N TRP A 43 -38.08 0.21 -30.56
CA TRP A 43 -38.30 -0.67 -29.40
C TRP A 43 -39.29 -0.11 -28.37
N ALA A 44 -39.31 1.21 -28.16
CA ALA A 44 -40.20 1.88 -27.20
C ALA A 44 -41.55 2.22 -27.84
N ASP A 45 -42.66 1.94 -27.14
CA ASP A 45 -44.00 2.40 -27.51
C ASP A 45 -44.46 3.62 -26.66
N LEU A 46 -43.74 3.93 -25.58
CA LEU A 46 -43.84 5.17 -24.83
C LEU A 46 -42.71 6.11 -25.26
N GLU A 47 -43.02 7.06 -26.14
CA GLU A 47 -42.03 7.99 -26.69
C GLU A 47 -41.60 9.09 -25.70
N VAL A 48 -40.31 9.46 -25.75
CA VAL A 48 -39.72 10.56 -24.97
C VAL A 48 -39.02 11.57 -25.89
N PRO A 49 -38.97 12.88 -25.53
CA PRO A 49 -38.35 13.91 -26.36
C PRO A 49 -36.87 13.66 -26.66
N ILE A 50 -36.45 13.97 -27.89
CA ILE A 50 -35.10 13.63 -28.42
C ILE A 50 -33.95 14.21 -27.57
N GLY A 51 -34.17 15.37 -26.95
CA GLY A 51 -33.19 16.08 -26.09
C GLY A 51 -33.07 15.57 -24.65
N TRP A 52 -33.90 14.61 -24.22
CA TRP A 52 -33.84 14.06 -22.86
C TRP A 52 -32.79 12.94 -22.76
N GLU A 53 -31.51 13.34 -22.79
CA GLU A 53 -30.38 12.40 -22.96
C GLU A 53 -30.20 11.37 -21.83
N VAL A 54 -30.82 11.62 -20.68
CA VAL A 54 -30.86 10.75 -19.49
C VAL A 54 -31.62 9.44 -19.76
N PHE A 55 -32.47 9.38 -20.79
CA PHE A 55 -33.09 8.12 -21.19
C PHE A 55 -32.09 7.22 -21.92
N SER A 56 -31.97 5.97 -21.48
CA SER A 56 -31.32 4.90 -22.23
C SER A 56 -32.10 4.58 -23.52
N ARG A 57 -31.47 3.89 -24.48
CA ARG A 57 -32.18 3.42 -25.70
C ARG A 57 -33.34 2.47 -25.33
N LYS A 58 -33.09 1.56 -24.39
CA LYS A 58 -34.10 0.82 -23.65
C LYS A 58 -34.00 1.23 -22.19
N GLN A 59 -34.99 1.93 -21.64
CA GLN A 59 -34.92 2.48 -20.28
C GLN A 59 -35.77 1.70 -19.29
N ALA A 60 -37.00 1.35 -19.65
CA ALA A 60 -37.87 0.54 -18.80
C ALA A 60 -38.81 -0.35 -19.62
N THR A 61 -39.14 -1.52 -19.07
CA THR A 61 -40.33 -2.29 -19.47
C THR A 61 -41.32 -2.24 -18.31
N LEU A 62 -42.58 -1.85 -18.58
CA LEU A 62 -43.66 -1.93 -17.61
C LEU A 62 -44.56 -3.11 -17.97
N ARG A 63 -44.93 -3.94 -17.00
CA ARG A 63 -45.91 -5.03 -17.15
C ARG A 63 -47.02 -4.87 -16.14
N LYS A 64 -48.26 -5.10 -16.58
CA LYS A 64 -49.43 -5.02 -15.70
C LYS A 64 -49.46 -6.19 -14.73
N GLU A 65 -49.69 -5.92 -13.45
CA GLU A 65 -49.75 -6.92 -12.38
C GLU A 65 -50.91 -6.57 -11.44
N GLY A 66 -52.06 -7.23 -11.62
CA GLY A 66 -53.29 -6.87 -10.92
C GLY A 66 -53.86 -5.54 -11.41
N GLY A 67 -54.10 -4.62 -10.47
CA GLY A 67 -54.58 -3.26 -10.75
C GLY A 67 -53.47 -2.24 -11.07
N ASP A 68 -52.21 -2.60 -10.82
CA ASP A 68 -51.02 -1.74 -10.94
C ASP A 68 -50.08 -2.22 -12.06
N TYR A 69 -48.95 -1.53 -12.24
CA TYR A 69 -47.87 -1.92 -13.15
C TYR A 69 -46.57 -2.18 -12.39
N ARG A 70 -45.87 -3.27 -12.72
CA ARG A 70 -44.48 -3.48 -12.32
C ARG A 70 -43.53 -2.90 -13.36
N ILE A 71 -42.63 -2.02 -12.92
CA ILE A 71 -41.56 -1.47 -13.73
C ILE A 71 -40.29 -2.31 -13.59
N TYR A 72 -39.65 -2.62 -14.72
CA TYR A 72 -38.36 -3.29 -14.81
C TYR A 72 -37.36 -2.33 -15.44
N ASP A 73 -36.13 -2.32 -14.93
CA ASP A 73 -35.05 -1.52 -15.52
C ASP A 73 -34.57 -2.14 -16.84
N GLY A 74 -34.32 -1.29 -17.84
CA GLY A 74 -33.88 -1.69 -19.18
C GLY A 74 -34.95 -2.43 -19.97
N ASP A 75 -34.66 -3.66 -20.41
CA ASP A 75 -35.60 -4.49 -21.20
C ASP A 75 -36.23 -5.66 -20.45
N GLY A 76 -36.03 -5.73 -19.13
CA GLY A 76 -36.51 -6.81 -18.27
C GLY A 76 -35.62 -8.07 -18.27
N ILE A 77 -34.52 -8.05 -19.04
CA ILE A 77 -33.44 -9.04 -18.97
C ILE A 77 -32.11 -8.33 -18.66
N ASN A 78 -31.84 -7.23 -19.35
CA ASN A 78 -30.68 -6.38 -19.14
C ASN A 78 -31.12 -5.05 -18.50
N PRO A 79 -30.44 -4.56 -17.45
CA PRO A 79 -30.72 -3.25 -16.86
C PRO A 79 -30.40 -2.10 -17.83
N SER A 80 -30.92 -0.91 -17.55
CA SER A 80 -30.66 0.27 -18.37
C SER A 80 -29.33 0.92 -17.98
N ARG A 81 -28.77 1.73 -18.88
CA ARG A 81 -27.49 2.41 -18.66
C ARG A 81 -27.56 3.41 -17.51
N ASN A 82 -28.68 4.12 -17.40
CA ASN A 82 -28.84 5.23 -16.47
C ASN A 82 -29.68 4.85 -15.24
N GLY A 83 -30.16 3.60 -15.16
CA GLY A 83 -30.92 3.03 -14.04
C GLY A 83 -32.29 3.67 -13.81
N ILE A 84 -33.10 2.98 -13.02
CA ILE A 84 -34.33 3.50 -12.42
C ILE A 84 -34.18 3.34 -10.91
N PHE A 85 -34.35 4.43 -10.17
CA PHE A 85 -34.06 4.47 -8.75
C PHE A 85 -35.29 4.85 -7.93
N LEU A 86 -35.62 4.05 -6.92
CA LEU A 86 -36.51 4.47 -5.85
C LEU A 86 -35.68 5.09 -4.74
N ASN A 87 -35.87 6.38 -4.44
CA ASN A 87 -35.06 7.10 -3.45
C ASN A 87 -33.54 6.92 -3.68
N GLN A 88 -33.06 7.09 -4.93
CA GLN A 88 -31.66 6.85 -5.35
C GLN A 88 -31.12 5.42 -5.11
N VAL A 89 -31.97 4.42 -4.81
CA VAL A 89 -31.61 2.99 -4.75
C VAL A 89 -32.16 2.32 -6.02
N PRO A 90 -31.36 1.56 -6.80
CA PRO A 90 -31.85 0.95 -8.04
C PRO A 90 -32.96 -0.05 -7.75
N ILE A 91 -33.97 -0.10 -8.61
CA ILE A 91 -35.01 -1.12 -8.53
C ILE A 91 -34.43 -2.51 -8.78
N ASP A 92 -34.99 -3.53 -8.12
CA ASP A 92 -34.57 -4.94 -8.26
C ASP A 92 -34.73 -5.39 -9.74
N ALA A 93 -33.86 -6.31 -10.18
CA ALA A 93 -33.99 -6.99 -11.48
C ALA A 93 -35.31 -7.77 -11.60
N LYS A 94 -35.94 -8.13 -10.47
CA LYS A 94 -37.31 -8.67 -10.42
C LYS A 94 -38.42 -7.65 -10.71
N GLY A 95 -38.05 -6.38 -10.93
CA GLY A 95 -38.96 -5.25 -11.14
C GLY A 95 -39.63 -4.77 -9.84
N TYR A 96 -39.94 -3.48 -9.79
CA TYR A 96 -40.63 -2.82 -8.68
C TYR A 96 -42.11 -2.62 -9.00
N LEU A 97 -43.01 -3.10 -8.14
CA LEU A 97 -44.45 -2.88 -8.29
C LEU A 97 -44.77 -1.42 -7.97
N LEU A 98 -45.15 -0.65 -8.98
CA LEU A 98 -45.49 0.76 -8.84
C LEU A 98 -46.76 0.87 -8.00
N LYS A 99 -46.71 1.66 -6.92
CA LYS A 99 -47.87 2.06 -6.14
C LYS A 99 -48.19 3.53 -6.43
N ASN A 100 -49.45 3.90 -6.35
CA ASN A 100 -49.90 5.28 -6.56
C ASN A 100 -49.06 6.29 -5.73
N GLY A 101 -48.58 7.35 -6.40
CA GLY A 101 -47.75 8.39 -5.80
C GLY A 101 -46.28 8.01 -5.58
N VAL A 102 -45.81 6.84 -6.05
CA VAL A 102 -44.38 6.51 -5.97
C VAL A 102 -43.56 7.36 -6.93
N GLU A 103 -42.51 7.99 -6.41
CA GLU A 103 -41.52 8.75 -7.18
C GLU A 103 -40.28 7.88 -7.41
N LEU A 104 -39.96 7.68 -8.69
CA LEU A 104 -38.72 7.09 -9.17
C LEU A 104 -37.87 8.14 -9.88
N GLU A 105 -36.57 7.95 -9.90
CA GLU A 105 -35.63 8.81 -10.62
C GLU A 105 -34.95 8.01 -11.73
N ILE A 106 -34.88 8.58 -12.93
CA ILE A 106 -34.07 8.07 -14.04
C ILE A 106 -32.80 8.90 -14.10
N GLY A 107 -31.65 8.24 -13.91
CA GLY A 107 -30.36 8.90 -13.68
C GLY A 107 -30.19 9.48 -12.27
N GLN A 108 -28.97 9.39 -11.73
CA GLN A 108 -28.66 9.82 -10.34
C GLN A 108 -28.18 11.28 -10.22
N SER A 109 -27.96 11.99 -11.34
CA SER A 109 -27.37 13.33 -11.32
C SER A 109 -28.39 14.40 -10.90
N PRO A 110 -28.17 15.19 -9.82
CA PRO A 110 -29.11 16.23 -9.41
C PRO A 110 -29.38 17.31 -10.48
N HIS A 111 -28.47 17.48 -11.44
CA HIS A 111 -28.59 18.42 -12.55
C HIS A 111 -29.11 17.79 -13.85
N ASN A 112 -29.33 16.48 -13.88
CA ASN A 112 -29.79 15.75 -15.07
C ASN A 112 -30.46 14.41 -14.69
N ARG A 113 -31.35 14.45 -13.69
CA ARG A 113 -32.26 13.37 -13.31
C ARG A 113 -33.65 13.69 -13.85
N ILE A 114 -34.41 12.66 -14.20
CA ILE A 114 -35.80 12.78 -14.61
C ILE A 114 -36.65 12.10 -13.54
N GLN A 115 -37.55 12.87 -12.93
CA GLN A 115 -38.50 12.32 -11.96
C GLN A 115 -39.61 11.61 -12.75
N LEU A 116 -39.94 10.40 -12.34
CA LEU A 116 -41.02 9.56 -12.87
C LEU A 116 -41.97 9.28 -11.71
N ILE A 117 -43.16 9.85 -11.75
CA ILE A 117 -44.19 9.63 -10.74
C ILE A 117 -45.28 8.76 -11.39
N TYR A 118 -45.65 7.67 -10.71
CA TYR A 118 -46.75 6.82 -11.15
C TYR A 118 -48.04 7.18 -10.40
N TYR A 119 -49.12 7.38 -11.16
CA TYR A 119 -50.44 7.65 -10.61
C TYR A 119 -51.41 6.53 -11.00
N ASN A 120 -52.07 5.96 -9.99
CA ASN A 120 -53.21 5.07 -10.14
C ASN A 120 -54.39 5.65 -9.34
N PRO A 121 -55.44 6.17 -9.99
CA PRO A 121 -56.52 6.90 -9.31
C PRO A 121 -57.44 6.03 -8.43
N VAL A 122 -57.19 4.72 -8.31
CA VAL A 122 -58.05 3.77 -7.60
C VAL A 122 -57.61 3.50 -6.15
N ASP A 123 -56.32 3.68 -5.80
CA ASP A 123 -55.77 3.29 -4.48
C ASP A 123 -54.90 4.39 -3.81
N ALA A 124 -55.21 4.73 -2.55
CA ALA A 124 -54.36 5.50 -1.63
C ALA A 124 -54.85 5.32 -0.18
N PRO A 125 -54.03 5.42 0.89
CA PRO A 125 -52.56 5.64 1.00
C PRO A 125 -51.84 4.42 1.65
N ALA A 126 -50.56 4.36 2.06
CA ALA A 126 -49.30 5.13 1.94
C ALA A 126 -48.09 4.18 2.23
N ALA A 127 -46.84 4.63 2.08
CA ALA A 127 -45.62 3.90 2.48
C ALA A 127 -44.41 4.83 2.71
N ILE A 128 -43.46 4.47 3.60
CA ILE A 128 -42.15 5.16 3.78
C ILE A 128 -41.07 4.17 4.27
N PRO A 129 -39.84 4.19 3.71
CA PRO A 129 -38.62 3.77 4.40
C PRO A 129 -37.52 4.87 4.45
N THR A 130 -36.85 5.01 5.60
CA THR A 130 -35.93 6.14 5.93
C THR A 130 -34.49 5.66 6.14
N ASN A 131 -33.67 5.57 5.07
CA ASN A 131 -32.31 4.99 5.15
C ASN A 131 -31.11 5.94 4.92
N ARG A 132 -31.30 7.25 4.66
CA ARG A 132 -30.17 8.22 4.48
C ARG A 132 -30.01 9.26 5.59
N ARG A 133 -30.90 9.28 6.59
CA ARG A 133 -30.94 10.31 7.62
C ARG A 133 -31.32 9.71 8.96
N LEU A 134 -30.44 9.86 9.94
CA LEU A 134 -30.71 9.52 11.34
C LEU A 134 -31.11 10.80 12.07
N THR A 135 -32.37 10.89 12.49
CA THR A 135 -32.86 12.02 13.29
C THR A 135 -32.30 11.93 14.71
N LEU A 136 -31.52 12.93 15.14
CA LEU A 136 -30.96 13.04 16.48
C LEU A 136 -31.95 13.70 17.46
N LYS A 137 -32.83 14.57 16.94
CA LYS A 137 -33.85 15.27 17.72
C LYS A 137 -34.84 14.28 18.35
N GLY A 138 -34.97 14.31 19.68
CA GLY A 138 -35.87 13.43 20.43
C GLY A 138 -35.40 11.97 20.55
N LEU A 139 -34.17 11.66 20.15
CA LEU A 139 -33.59 10.32 20.28
C LEU A 139 -33.45 9.94 21.77
N LYS A 140 -34.15 8.89 22.21
CA LYS A 140 -34.14 8.42 23.61
C LYS A 140 -32.90 7.57 23.94
N ASP A 141 -32.41 6.80 22.97
CA ASP A 141 -31.28 5.88 23.15
C ASP A 141 -29.96 6.52 22.75
N TRP A 142 -29.08 6.75 23.73
CA TRP A 142 -27.71 7.22 23.53
C TRP A 142 -26.68 6.16 24.02
N PRO A 143 -25.42 6.18 23.53
CA PRO A 143 -24.90 7.03 22.46
C PRO A 143 -25.32 6.56 21.06
N VAL A 144 -25.14 7.43 20.06
CA VAL A 144 -25.24 7.05 18.64
C VAL A 144 -23.96 6.33 18.22
N GLN A 145 -24.08 5.17 17.58
CA GLN A 145 -22.95 4.33 17.16
C GLN A 145 -22.80 4.30 15.64
N LEU A 146 -21.59 4.58 15.14
CA LEU A 146 -21.23 4.54 13.72
C LEU A 146 -20.18 3.45 13.49
N GLY A 147 -20.36 2.60 12.48
CA GLY A 147 -19.37 1.57 12.12
C GLY A 147 -19.90 0.48 11.19
N ARG A 148 -19.06 -0.51 10.85
CA ARG A 148 -19.41 -1.57 9.90
C ARG A 148 -20.50 -2.53 10.39
N ALA A 149 -20.54 -2.77 11.69
CA ALA A 149 -21.57 -3.59 12.34
C ALA A 149 -21.70 -3.13 13.81
N PRO A 150 -22.33 -1.96 14.05
CA PRO A 150 -22.75 -1.56 15.39
C PRO A 150 -23.76 -2.58 15.94
N LYS A 151 -24.06 -2.55 17.24
CA LYS A 151 -24.94 -3.56 17.85
C LYS A 151 -26.31 -3.56 17.15
N PRO A 152 -26.75 -4.68 16.55
CA PRO A 152 -27.96 -4.72 15.71
C PRO A 152 -29.24 -4.43 16.50
N ASP A 153 -29.22 -4.61 17.82
CA ASP A 153 -30.38 -4.44 18.70
C ASP A 153 -30.62 -2.97 19.14
N ARG A 154 -29.98 -1.97 18.51
CA ARG A 154 -30.15 -0.55 18.85
C ARG A 154 -30.48 0.32 17.63
N TYR A 155 -31.66 0.94 17.68
CA TYR A 155 -32.11 1.99 16.75
C TYR A 155 -31.17 3.20 16.68
N SER A 156 -30.35 3.45 17.71
CA SER A 156 -29.36 4.54 17.75
C SER A 156 -28.07 4.26 16.97
N SER A 157 -28.13 3.50 15.87
CA SER A 157 -26.93 3.12 15.12
C SER A 157 -27.08 3.31 13.61
N MET A 158 -25.99 3.73 12.97
CA MET A 158 -25.89 3.84 11.52
C MET A 158 -24.79 2.90 11.03
N GLN A 159 -25.18 1.94 10.19
CA GLN A 159 -24.27 0.98 9.59
C GLN A 159 -23.53 1.61 8.41
N LEU A 160 -22.21 1.46 8.41
CA LEU A 160 -21.26 2.00 7.43
C LEU A 160 -20.39 0.83 6.93
N ASP A 161 -20.96 0.01 6.05
CA ASP A 161 -20.33 -1.26 5.63
C ASP A 161 -19.20 -1.05 4.62
N ALA A 162 -17.96 -1.06 5.10
CA ALA A 162 -16.75 -1.14 4.26
C ALA A 162 -15.62 -1.87 5.01
N PRO A 163 -14.72 -2.60 4.33
CA PRO A 163 -13.62 -3.35 4.98
C PRO A 163 -12.69 -2.48 5.84
N THR A 164 -12.51 -1.20 5.48
CA THR A 164 -11.68 -0.23 6.18
C THR A 164 -12.33 0.37 7.43
N VAL A 165 -13.63 0.13 7.65
CA VAL A 165 -14.40 0.66 8.79
C VAL A 165 -14.47 -0.39 9.90
N SER A 166 -13.96 -0.04 11.09
CA SER A 166 -14.11 -0.85 12.30
C SER A 166 -15.59 -1.13 12.64
N ARG A 167 -15.91 -2.30 13.20
CA ARG A 167 -17.28 -2.68 13.61
C ARG A 167 -17.99 -1.59 14.43
N LEU A 168 -17.28 -1.02 15.39
CA LEU A 168 -17.57 0.27 16.01
C LEU A 168 -16.42 1.21 15.65
N HIS A 169 -16.72 2.30 14.94
CA HIS A 169 -15.74 3.23 14.39
C HIS A 169 -15.74 4.55 15.15
N ALA A 170 -16.92 5.13 15.36
CA ALA A 170 -17.09 6.37 16.12
C ALA A 170 -18.36 6.31 16.97
N THR A 171 -18.41 7.15 18.00
CA THR A 171 -19.59 7.34 18.85
C THR A 171 -19.90 8.81 19.02
N ILE A 172 -21.18 9.16 18.95
CA ILE A 172 -21.68 10.52 19.19
C ILE A 172 -22.47 10.52 20.51
N TYR A 173 -22.14 11.48 21.38
CA TYR A 173 -22.76 11.70 22.69
C TYR A 173 -23.44 13.07 22.72
N PRO A 174 -24.52 13.26 23.49
CA PRO A 174 -25.06 14.59 23.75
C PRO A 174 -24.12 15.36 24.71
N ASP A 175 -24.04 16.68 24.57
CA ASP A 175 -23.25 17.55 25.46
C ASP A 175 -24.00 18.03 26.71
N GLY A 176 -25.31 17.79 26.79
CA GLY A 176 -26.18 18.24 27.88
C GLY A 176 -26.66 19.70 27.75
N GLN A 177 -26.21 20.43 26.74
CA GLN A 177 -26.60 21.82 26.44
C GLN A 177 -27.34 21.96 25.09
N GLY A 178 -27.43 20.88 24.31
CA GLY A 178 -28.19 20.81 23.05
C GLY A 178 -27.34 20.54 21.80
N GLY A 179 -26.03 20.40 21.97
CA GLY A 179 -25.10 19.94 20.94
C GLY A 179 -24.61 18.52 21.20
N HIS A 180 -23.59 18.10 20.45
CA HIS A 180 -23.09 16.74 20.46
C HIS A 180 -21.56 16.68 20.37
N PHE A 181 -20.95 15.69 21.05
CA PHE A 181 -19.53 15.38 20.96
C PHE A 181 -19.30 14.09 20.17
N LEU A 182 -18.33 14.09 19.25
CA LEU A 182 -17.86 12.90 18.56
C LEU A 182 -16.58 12.35 19.21
N GLN A 183 -16.54 11.03 19.41
CA GLN A 183 -15.37 10.28 19.86
C GLN A 183 -15.00 9.22 18.81
N ASP A 184 -13.76 9.31 18.29
CA ASP A 184 -13.15 8.26 17.47
C ASP A 184 -12.79 7.05 18.33
N LEU A 185 -13.10 5.85 17.84
CA LEU A 185 -12.76 4.54 18.44
C LEU A 185 -12.10 3.61 17.41
N SER A 186 -11.78 4.13 16.22
CA SER A 186 -11.42 3.34 15.06
C SER A 186 -9.93 3.00 14.97
N THR A 187 -9.61 2.05 14.09
CA THR A 187 -8.22 1.77 13.68
C THR A 187 -7.71 2.73 12.61
N ASN A 188 -8.59 3.21 11.72
CA ASN A 188 -8.20 3.99 10.53
C ASN A 188 -8.43 5.50 10.62
N GLY A 189 -8.97 5.99 11.75
CA GLY A 189 -9.20 7.40 12.02
C GLY A 189 -10.56 7.90 11.55
N THR A 190 -11.23 8.65 12.42
CA THR A 190 -12.36 9.52 12.05
C THR A 190 -11.86 10.94 11.77
N PHE A 191 -12.39 11.60 10.73
CA PHE A 191 -12.05 12.98 10.39
C PHE A 191 -13.29 13.87 10.46
N VAL A 192 -13.13 15.12 10.89
CA VAL A 192 -14.18 16.15 10.92
C VAL A 192 -13.63 17.41 10.24
N ASN A 193 -14.30 17.89 9.20
CA ASN A 193 -13.87 19.04 8.39
C ASN A 193 -12.40 18.93 7.91
N GLY A 194 -11.97 17.72 7.52
CA GLY A 194 -10.60 17.41 7.09
C GLY A 194 -9.58 17.17 8.21
N GLN A 195 -9.89 17.54 9.45
CA GLN A 195 -9.01 17.32 10.60
C GLN A 195 -9.30 16.00 11.30
N ARG A 196 -8.25 15.25 11.70
CA ARG A 196 -8.42 13.95 12.37
C ARG A 196 -8.77 14.12 13.85
N VAL A 197 -9.75 13.36 14.31
CA VAL A 197 -10.26 13.39 15.68
C VAL A 197 -9.35 12.58 16.60
N SER A 198 -8.53 13.25 17.40
CA SER A 198 -7.60 12.64 18.38
C SER A 198 -8.13 12.61 19.81
N LYS A 199 -9.09 13.48 20.13
CA LYS A 199 -9.83 13.59 21.40
C LYS A 199 -11.31 13.84 21.08
N ARG A 200 -12.19 13.84 22.09
CA ARG A 200 -13.59 14.25 21.90
C ARG A 200 -13.66 15.66 21.31
N ILE A 201 -14.36 15.81 20.19
CA ILE A 201 -14.57 17.10 19.50
C ILE A 201 -16.05 17.46 19.52
N GLN A 202 -16.38 18.73 19.73
CA GLN A 202 -17.76 19.21 19.65
C GLN A 202 -18.15 19.36 18.17
N LEU A 203 -19.32 18.85 17.80
CA LEU A 203 -19.87 18.96 16.45
C LEU A 203 -20.67 20.26 16.33
N VAL A 204 -20.26 21.11 15.38
CA VAL A 204 -20.95 22.35 14.99
C VAL A 204 -21.88 22.05 13.80
N ASP A 205 -22.98 22.79 13.63
CA ASP A 205 -23.84 22.62 12.46
C ASP A 205 -23.04 22.65 11.14
N GLN A 206 -23.42 21.78 10.21
CA GLN A 206 -22.75 21.52 8.93
C GLN A 206 -21.34 20.92 9.03
N SER A 207 -20.94 20.37 10.19
CA SER A 207 -19.71 19.57 10.29
C SER A 207 -19.76 18.34 9.38
N ARG A 208 -18.78 18.21 8.48
CA ARG A 208 -18.60 17.05 7.60
C ARG A 208 -17.74 16.00 8.30
N ILE A 209 -18.32 14.85 8.64
CA ILE A 209 -17.65 13.73 9.30
C ILE A 209 -17.30 12.69 8.23
N GLN A 210 -16.02 12.33 8.09
CA GLN A 210 -15.56 11.27 7.20
C GLN A 210 -15.16 10.02 8.00
N ILE A 211 -15.71 8.88 7.61
CA ILE A 211 -15.44 7.55 8.18
C ILE A 211 -15.13 6.59 7.03
N GLY A 212 -13.84 6.31 6.79
CA GLY A 212 -13.41 5.55 5.62
C GLY A 212 -13.93 6.18 4.32
N PRO A 213 -14.64 5.43 3.45
CA PRO A 213 -15.23 6.01 2.22
C PRO A 213 -16.47 6.89 2.50
N PHE A 214 -17.12 6.75 3.66
CA PHE A 214 -18.39 7.43 3.94
C PHE A 214 -18.20 8.88 4.37
N SER A 215 -19.01 9.78 3.81
CA SER A 215 -19.08 11.20 4.15
C SER A 215 -20.47 11.53 4.71
N LEU A 216 -20.50 12.04 5.93
CA LEU A 216 -21.71 12.35 6.70
C LEU A 216 -21.78 13.86 6.95
N LEU A 217 -22.96 14.46 6.82
CA LEU A 217 -23.24 15.82 7.29
C LEU A 217 -23.93 15.76 8.65
N TYR A 218 -23.32 16.39 9.64
CA TYR A 218 -23.98 16.62 10.92
C TYR A 218 -24.77 17.93 10.91
N ARG A 219 -26.02 17.85 11.34
CA ARG A 219 -26.87 18.96 11.78
C ARG A 219 -27.33 18.67 13.22
N PRO A 220 -27.63 19.68 14.06
CA PRO A 220 -28.11 19.45 15.42
C PRO A 220 -29.29 18.48 15.53
N ASP A 221 -30.23 18.55 14.58
CA ASP A 221 -31.42 17.69 14.55
C ASP A 221 -31.20 16.34 13.84
N SER A 222 -30.14 16.15 13.04
CA SER A 222 -29.98 14.95 12.19
C SER A 222 -28.57 14.72 11.64
N LEU A 223 -28.19 13.44 11.50
CA LEU A 223 -27.02 13.00 10.75
C LEU A 223 -27.45 12.49 9.36
N GLU A 224 -26.92 13.08 8.29
CA GLU A 224 -27.27 12.80 6.89
C GLU A 224 -26.09 12.15 6.16
N LEU A 225 -26.32 11.06 5.41
CA LEU A 225 -25.29 10.44 4.57
C LEU A 225 -25.21 11.18 3.23
N LEU A 226 -24.09 11.88 2.99
CA LEU A 226 -23.83 12.62 1.76
C LEU A 226 -23.26 11.73 0.65
N ASP A 227 -22.32 10.85 1.00
CA ASP A 227 -21.57 10.03 0.06
C ASP A 227 -21.17 8.70 0.70
N SER A 228 -21.27 7.60 -0.05
CA SER A 228 -20.76 6.27 0.32
C SER A 228 -19.33 6.01 -0.17
N GLY A 229 -18.69 6.99 -0.80
CA GLY A 229 -17.35 6.94 -1.39
C GLY A 229 -17.27 6.03 -2.62
N SER A 230 -18.40 5.55 -3.12
CA SER A 230 -18.50 4.72 -4.33
C SER A 230 -18.45 5.55 -5.62
N GLN A 231 -18.17 6.84 -5.54
CA GLN A 231 -18.17 7.77 -6.68
C GLN A 231 -16.97 8.75 -6.58
N ILE A 232 -15.73 8.23 -6.64
CA ILE A 232 -14.53 9.08 -6.63
C ILE A 232 -14.24 9.64 -8.02
N ARG A 233 -14.42 10.95 -8.15
CA ARG A 233 -14.02 11.79 -9.28
C ARG A 233 -12.64 12.40 -9.01
N LEU A 234 -11.82 12.47 -10.06
CA LEU A 234 -10.49 13.09 -10.05
C LEU A 234 -10.45 14.30 -10.99
N ASP A 235 -10.25 15.49 -10.44
CA ASP A 235 -10.04 16.72 -11.20
C ASP A 235 -8.55 17.11 -11.15
N VAL A 236 -7.92 17.25 -12.31
CA VAL A 236 -6.49 17.59 -12.46
C VAL A 236 -6.39 18.95 -13.12
N ASN A 237 -5.79 19.91 -12.41
CA ASN A 237 -5.71 21.30 -12.85
C ASN A 237 -4.24 21.74 -13.00
N ARG A 238 -3.81 21.98 -14.25
CA ARG A 238 -2.53 22.60 -14.64
C ARG A 238 -1.28 22.00 -13.98
N LEU A 239 -1.18 20.68 -14.01
CA LEU A 239 -0.16 19.92 -13.31
C LEU A 239 1.21 20.06 -14.00
N GLU A 240 2.21 20.58 -13.28
CA GLU A 240 3.61 20.60 -13.72
C GLU A 240 4.54 19.87 -12.76
N ARG A 241 5.56 19.21 -13.29
CA ARG A 241 6.65 18.62 -12.50
C ARG A 241 7.98 18.90 -13.16
N LYS A 242 8.82 19.66 -12.47
CA LYS A 242 10.21 19.94 -12.82
C LYS A 242 11.14 19.18 -11.88
N VAL A 243 12.20 18.60 -12.43
CA VAL A 243 13.26 17.88 -11.69
C VAL A 243 14.62 18.40 -12.14
N LYS A 244 15.65 18.25 -11.30
CA LYS A 244 17.04 18.54 -11.72
C LYS A 244 17.69 17.27 -12.24
N ASP A 245 18.43 17.37 -13.35
CA ASP A 245 19.27 16.28 -13.85
C ASP A 245 20.57 16.15 -13.02
N LYS A 246 21.43 15.19 -13.39
CA LYS A 246 22.71 14.96 -12.69
C LYS A 246 23.71 16.13 -12.82
N GLU A 247 23.50 17.01 -13.80
CA GLU A 247 24.30 18.21 -14.06
C GLU A 247 23.65 19.47 -13.46
N GLY A 248 22.55 19.31 -12.70
CA GLY A 248 21.82 20.38 -12.03
C GLY A 248 20.85 21.15 -12.92
N ARG A 249 20.73 20.81 -14.21
CA ARG A 249 19.83 21.48 -15.16
C ARG A 249 18.38 21.11 -14.89
N GLU A 250 17.48 22.08 -15.02
CA GLU A 250 16.05 21.83 -14.83
C GLU A 250 15.46 21.11 -16.06
N LYS A 251 14.74 20.02 -15.80
CA LYS A 251 14.05 19.20 -16.79
C LYS A 251 12.57 19.10 -16.42
N ILE A 252 11.70 19.48 -17.35
CA ILE A 252 10.25 19.33 -17.23
C ILE A 252 9.88 17.87 -17.55
N ILE A 253 9.09 17.26 -16.68
CA ILE A 253 8.61 15.87 -16.77
C ILE A 253 7.09 15.81 -16.97
N LEU A 254 6.37 16.80 -16.45
CA LEU A 254 4.94 17.06 -16.71
C LEU A 254 4.77 18.56 -16.96
N ASN A 255 3.97 18.92 -17.96
CA ASN A 255 3.82 20.30 -18.43
C ASN A 255 2.34 20.65 -18.68
N ASP A 256 1.75 21.42 -17.77
CA ASP A 256 0.39 21.96 -17.82
C ASP A 256 -0.72 20.93 -18.10
N VAL A 257 -0.61 19.74 -17.47
CA VAL A 257 -1.58 18.65 -17.70
C VAL A 257 -2.88 18.94 -16.95
N SER A 258 -3.99 19.02 -17.68
CA SER A 258 -5.34 19.15 -17.12
C SER A 258 -6.28 18.09 -17.70
N LEU A 259 -7.00 17.36 -16.83
CA LEU A 259 -7.93 16.31 -17.21
C LEU A 259 -8.95 16.04 -16.10
N VAL A 260 -10.08 15.42 -16.44
CA VAL A 260 -11.15 15.05 -15.50
C VAL A 260 -11.46 13.57 -15.68
N ILE A 261 -11.35 12.77 -14.63
CA ILE A 261 -11.79 11.38 -14.62
C ILE A 261 -13.06 11.29 -13.77
N GLU A 262 -14.16 10.90 -14.40
CA GLU A 262 -15.44 10.71 -13.72
C GLU A 262 -15.51 9.33 -13.05
N PRO A 263 -16.38 9.15 -12.04
CA PRO A 263 -16.57 7.87 -11.37
C PRO A 263 -16.85 6.68 -12.29
N GLY A 264 -16.32 5.50 -11.92
CA GLY A 264 -16.58 4.25 -12.65
C GLY A 264 -15.90 4.13 -14.02
N GLN A 265 -15.09 5.12 -14.41
CA GLN A 265 -14.36 5.09 -15.67
C GLN A 265 -13.12 4.18 -15.60
N LEU A 266 -12.90 3.42 -16.68
CA LEU A 266 -11.62 2.78 -16.98
C LEU A 266 -10.82 3.70 -17.91
N VAL A 267 -9.72 4.24 -17.41
CA VAL A 267 -8.87 5.22 -18.12
C VAL A 267 -7.49 4.66 -18.37
N ALA A 268 -7.02 4.69 -19.62
CA ALA A 268 -5.68 4.24 -19.98
C ALA A 268 -4.73 5.40 -20.31
N LEU A 269 -3.62 5.50 -19.58
CA LEU A 269 -2.50 6.39 -19.85
C LEU A 269 -1.58 5.70 -20.88
N VAL A 270 -1.51 6.31 -22.06
CA VAL A 270 -0.79 5.82 -23.24
C VAL A 270 0.18 6.89 -23.75
N GLY A 271 1.16 6.49 -24.56
CA GLY A 271 2.22 7.39 -25.04
C GLY A 271 3.62 6.79 -24.97
N GLY A 272 4.57 7.42 -25.67
CA GLY A 272 5.93 6.91 -25.86
C GLY A 272 6.71 6.66 -24.56
N SER A 273 7.85 5.98 -24.68
CA SER A 273 8.80 5.87 -23.55
C SER A 273 9.31 7.26 -23.17
N GLY A 274 9.40 7.54 -21.86
CA GLY A 274 9.80 8.86 -21.36
C GLY A 274 8.74 9.98 -21.49
N ALA A 275 7.52 9.70 -21.95
CA ALA A 275 6.42 10.68 -22.04
C ALA A 275 5.81 11.12 -20.67
N GLY A 276 6.37 10.67 -19.55
CA GLY A 276 5.91 11.06 -18.21
C GLY A 276 4.71 10.27 -17.65
N LYS A 277 4.24 9.20 -18.32
CA LYS A 277 3.04 8.41 -17.92
C LYS A 277 3.02 8.00 -16.44
N SER A 278 4.02 7.25 -15.98
CA SER A 278 4.09 6.78 -14.59
C SER A 278 4.38 7.94 -13.61
N THR A 279 4.96 9.05 -14.07
CA THR A 279 5.12 10.29 -13.28
C THR A 279 3.79 10.99 -13.08
N LEU A 280 2.97 11.10 -14.14
CA LEU A 280 1.60 11.60 -14.07
C LEU A 280 0.81 10.73 -13.09
N MET A 281 0.77 9.41 -13.30
CA MET A 281 0.07 8.49 -12.42
C MET A 281 0.48 8.62 -10.94
N LYS A 282 1.78 8.67 -10.63
CA LYS A 282 2.27 8.86 -9.26
C LYS A 282 1.95 10.25 -8.69
N SER A 283 1.79 11.27 -9.53
CA SER A 283 1.34 12.60 -9.13
C SER A 283 -0.18 12.63 -8.86
N LEU A 284 -0.97 11.91 -9.67
CA LEU A 284 -2.41 11.70 -9.47
C LEU A 284 -2.71 10.86 -8.20
N LEU A 285 -1.79 9.97 -7.84
CA LEU A 285 -1.76 9.26 -6.56
C LEU A 285 -1.24 10.10 -5.39
N GLY A 286 -0.82 11.36 -5.60
CA GLY A 286 -0.25 12.20 -4.54
C GLY A 286 1.18 11.85 -4.10
N ILE A 287 1.72 10.69 -4.49
CA ILE A 287 3.02 10.13 -4.07
C ILE A 287 4.21 10.92 -4.63
N GLU A 288 4.19 11.27 -5.91
CA GLU A 288 5.25 12.09 -6.52
C GLU A 288 4.90 13.58 -6.31
N PRO A 289 5.82 14.42 -5.78
CA PRO A 289 5.57 15.85 -5.62
C PRO A 289 5.43 16.57 -6.96
N VAL A 290 4.69 17.68 -6.99
CA VAL A 290 4.50 18.52 -8.19
C VAL A 290 5.03 19.93 -7.95
N SER A 291 5.46 20.59 -9.02
CA SER A 291 6.03 21.94 -8.99
C SER A 291 4.95 23.02 -9.04
N SER A 292 3.85 22.76 -9.76
CA SER A 292 2.64 23.59 -9.76
C SER A 292 1.41 22.75 -10.14
N GLY A 293 0.23 23.36 -10.01
CA GLY A 293 -1.05 22.69 -10.24
C GLY A 293 -1.52 21.85 -9.05
N THR A 294 -2.78 21.44 -9.12
CA THR A 294 -3.48 20.73 -8.02
C THR A 294 -4.25 19.53 -8.56
N VAL A 295 -4.30 18.47 -7.75
CA VAL A 295 -5.17 17.30 -7.95
C VAL A 295 -6.24 17.32 -6.86
N TYR A 296 -7.51 17.25 -7.26
CA TYR A 296 -8.65 17.22 -6.34
C TYR A 296 -9.37 15.87 -6.44
N LEU A 297 -9.80 15.34 -5.28
CA LEU A 297 -10.74 14.21 -5.19
C LEU A 297 -12.09 14.73 -4.69
N ASN A 298 -13.16 14.56 -5.48
CA ASN A 298 -14.50 15.08 -5.16
C ASN A 298 -14.53 16.58 -4.77
N GLY A 299 -13.57 17.36 -5.29
CA GLY A 299 -13.40 18.79 -5.02
C GLY A 299 -12.47 19.15 -3.85
N ASP A 300 -11.99 18.16 -3.08
CA ASP A 300 -11.06 18.35 -1.96
C ASP A 300 -9.60 18.13 -2.42
N ASN A 301 -8.66 19.00 -2.00
CA ASN A 301 -7.24 18.92 -2.42
C ASN A 301 -6.58 17.62 -1.91
N LEU A 302 -6.11 16.76 -2.82
CA LEU A 302 -5.61 15.42 -2.51
C LEU A 302 -4.42 15.43 -1.55
N ARG A 303 -3.41 16.30 -1.77
CA ARG A 303 -2.20 16.29 -0.94
C ARG A 303 -2.45 16.84 0.46
N GLN A 304 -3.19 17.94 0.54
CA GLN A 304 -3.54 18.55 1.84
C GLN A 304 -4.36 17.58 2.71
N ASN A 305 -5.15 16.71 2.09
CA ASN A 305 -6.02 15.75 2.77
C ASN A 305 -5.55 14.28 2.61
N TRP A 306 -4.26 14.05 2.29
CA TRP A 306 -3.72 12.72 2.00
C TRP A 306 -4.06 11.65 3.07
N PRO A 307 -3.96 11.93 4.39
CA PRO A 307 -4.27 10.93 5.43
C PRO A 307 -5.72 10.40 5.41
N MET A 308 -6.67 11.18 4.86
CA MET A 308 -8.09 10.87 4.74
C MET A 308 -8.41 10.03 3.50
N TYR A 309 -7.68 10.22 2.40
CA TYR A 309 -7.93 9.52 1.12
C TYR A 309 -7.06 8.29 0.89
N ARG A 310 -5.84 8.21 1.45
CA ARG A 310 -4.88 7.11 1.19
C ARG A 310 -5.42 5.69 1.43
N SER A 311 -6.45 5.50 2.27
CA SER A 311 -7.09 4.18 2.49
C SER A 311 -8.20 3.84 1.49
N GLN A 312 -8.60 4.80 0.65
CA GLN A 312 -9.57 4.65 -0.44
C GLN A 312 -8.87 4.50 -1.81
N LEU A 313 -7.55 4.69 -1.83
CA LEU A 313 -6.69 4.55 -3.00
C LEU A 313 -6.00 3.18 -2.98
N GLY A 314 -5.91 2.55 -4.14
CA GLY A 314 -5.05 1.37 -4.34
C GLY A 314 -4.05 1.63 -5.46
N TYR A 315 -2.83 1.13 -5.32
CA TYR A 315 -1.77 1.28 -6.33
C TYR A 315 -1.05 -0.05 -6.56
N VAL A 316 -1.15 -0.56 -7.80
CA VAL A 316 -0.42 -1.73 -8.28
C VAL A 316 0.77 -1.25 -9.11
N PRO A 317 2.02 -1.42 -8.64
CA PRO A 317 3.21 -1.06 -9.40
C PRO A 317 3.49 -2.04 -10.55
N GLN A 318 4.45 -1.68 -11.42
CA GLN A 318 4.89 -2.49 -12.56
C GLN A 318 5.43 -3.85 -12.09
N ASP A 319 6.34 -3.84 -11.11
CA ASP A 319 6.88 -5.05 -10.49
C ASP A 319 5.87 -5.75 -9.58
N ASP A 320 5.90 -7.08 -9.57
CA ASP A 320 5.11 -7.92 -8.66
C ASP A 320 5.71 -7.94 -7.25
N ILE A 321 5.42 -6.90 -6.48
CA ILE A 321 5.90 -6.70 -5.11
C ILE A 321 5.14 -7.62 -4.13
N VAL A 322 5.46 -8.92 -4.15
CA VAL A 322 4.88 -9.95 -3.27
C VAL A 322 5.95 -10.94 -2.80
N HIS A 323 5.81 -11.48 -1.58
CA HIS A 323 6.79 -12.43 -1.04
C HIS A 323 6.74 -13.77 -1.81
N PRO A 324 7.82 -14.19 -2.49
CA PRO A 324 7.82 -15.39 -3.35
C PRO A 324 7.62 -16.70 -2.58
N ASP A 325 8.08 -16.76 -1.33
CA ASP A 325 8.04 -17.94 -0.46
C ASP A 325 6.77 -18.07 0.39
N LEU A 326 5.79 -17.19 0.20
CA LEU A 326 4.46 -17.32 0.78
C LEU A 326 3.49 -18.00 -0.18
N ARG A 327 2.42 -18.60 0.36
CA ARG A 327 1.27 -19.08 -0.43
C ARG A 327 0.34 -17.89 -0.74
N VAL A 328 -0.49 -18.00 -1.78
CA VAL A 328 -1.42 -16.92 -2.17
C VAL A 328 -2.30 -16.47 -1.00
N GLU A 329 -2.93 -17.42 -0.29
CA GLU A 329 -3.77 -17.11 0.87
C GLU A 329 -3.01 -16.46 2.03
N GLU A 330 -1.72 -16.76 2.20
CA GLU A 330 -0.89 -16.21 3.27
C GLU A 330 -0.50 -14.76 2.97
N VAL A 331 -0.14 -14.46 1.71
CA VAL A 331 0.10 -13.09 1.25
C VAL A 331 -1.14 -12.23 1.47
N LEU A 332 -2.31 -12.70 1.02
CA LEU A 332 -3.57 -11.99 1.20
C LEU A 332 -3.96 -11.88 2.69
N ALA A 333 -3.77 -12.92 3.49
CA ALA A 333 -4.08 -12.89 4.92
C ALA A 333 -3.15 -11.95 5.72
N TYR A 334 -1.85 -11.89 5.43
CA TYR A 334 -0.95 -10.93 6.07
C TYR A 334 -1.25 -9.49 5.63
N ALA A 335 -1.48 -9.25 4.34
CA ALA A 335 -1.87 -7.93 3.85
C ALA A 335 -3.20 -7.46 4.49
N CYS A 336 -4.20 -8.35 4.58
CA CYS A 336 -5.47 -8.12 5.25
C CYS A 336 -5.27 -7.76 6.73
N LYS A 337 -4.50 -8.58 7.47
CA LYS A 337 -4.16 -8.34 8.88
C LYS A 337 -3.32 -7.09 9.15
N LEU A 338 -2.66 -6.50 8.14
CA LEU A 338 -1.87 -5.28 8.28
C LEU A 338 -2.63 -4.01 7.85
N ARG A 339 -3.57 -4.14 6.91
CA ARG A 339 -4.34 -3.00 6.34
C ARG A 339 -5.71 -2.80 7.00
N LEU A 340 -6.40 -3.87 7.39
CA LEU A 340 -7.78 -3.82 7.86
C LEU A 340 -7.89 -3.79 9.39
N PRO A 341 -9.01 -3.29 9.94
CA PRO A 341 -9.30 -3.36 11.38
C PRO A 341 -9.24 -4.81 11.90
N PRO A 342 -8.71 -5.05 13.12
CA PRO A 342 -8.44 -6.39 13.65
C PRO A 342 -9.72 -7.20 13.96
N ASP A 343 -10.88 -6.56 13.96
CA ASP A 343 -12.22 -7.14 14.09
C ASP A 343 -12.78 -7.71 12.77
N THR A 344 -11.99 -7.72 11.70
CA THR A 344 -12.37 -8.21 10.38
C THR A 344 -12.25 -9.74 10.25
N ASN A 345 -13.23 -10.38 9.61
CA ASN A 345 -13.14 -11.79 9.24
C ASN A 345 -12.14 -11.99 8.08
N VAL A 346 -10.87 -12.17 8.43
CA VAL A 346 -9.75 -12.33 7.47
C VAL A 346 -10.04 -13.43 6.44
N LYS A 347 -10.62 -14.56 6.86
CA LYS A 347 -10.90 -15.68 5.95
C LYS A 347 -11.90 -15.28 4.87
N GLN A 348 -13.04 -14.70 5.27
CA GLN A 348 -14.08 -14.26 4.34
C GLN A 348 -13.55 -13.22 3.34
N VAL A 349 -12.78 -12.22 3.81
CA VAL A 349 -12.19 -11.22 2.91
C VAL A 349 -11.21 -11.86 1.92
N VAL A 350 -10.35 -12.77 2.37
CA VAL A 350 -9.42 -13.50 1.48
C VAL A 350 -10.17 -14.37 0.47
N ASP A 351 -11.25 -15.05 0.89
CA ASP A 351 -12.09 -15.89 0.02
C ASP A 351 -12.75 -15.03 -1.08
N THR A 352 -13.40 -13.92 -0.72
CA THR A 352 -14.01 -12.98 -1.69
C THR A 352 -12.97 -12.34 -2.62
N THR A 353 -11.79 -11.97 -2.13
CA THR A 353 -10.72 -11.41 -2.99
C THR A 353 -10.17 -12.46 -3.95
N LEU A 354 -10.04 -13.73 -3.54
CA LEU A 354 -9.62 -14.84 -4.42
C LEU A 354 -10.62 -15.11 -5.56
N GLU A 355 -11.92 -14.98 -5.27
CA GLU A 355 -13.00 -15.07 -6.25
C GLU A 355 -12.94 -13.90 -7.24
N GLN A 356 -12.83 -12.65 -6.74
CA GLN A 356 -12.71 -11.44 -7.57
C GLN A 356 -11.54 -11.51 -8.56
N ILE A 357 -10.35 -11.93 -8.11
CA ILE A 357 -9.16 -12.07 -8.98
C ILE A 357 -9.12 -13.41 -9.74
N LYS A 358 -10.14 -14.26 -9.58
CA LYS A 358 -10.30 -15.55 -10.28
C LYS A 358 -9.15 -16.54 -10.02
N LEU A 359 -8.61 -16.55 -8.79
CA LEU A 359 -7.45 -17.38 -8.36
C LEU A 359 -7.73 -18.40 -7.25
N THR A 360 -8.98 -18.66 -6.89
CA THR A 360 -9.35 -19.64 -5.85
C THR A 360 -8.68 -21.02 -6.03
N HIS A 361 -8.44 -21.44 -7.28
CA HIS A 361 -7.79 -22.71 -7.64
C HIS A 361 -6.27 -22.78 -7.32
N VAL A 362 -5.57 -21.65 -7.15
CA VAL A 362 -4.14 -21.59 -6.75
C VAL A 362 -3.95 -21.08 -5.31
N ARG A 363 -5.01 -20.99 -4.50
CA ARG A 363 -5.00 -20.51 -3.11
C ARG A 363 -3.81 -20.96 -2.28
N THR A 364 -3.48 -22.25 -2.36
CA THR A 364 -2.45 -22.91 -1.55
C THR A 364 -1.08 -22.96 -2.24
N ASN A 365 -0.95 -22.50 -3.49
CA ASN A 365 0.31 -22.51 -4.23
C ASN A 365 1.25 -21.41 -3.72
N PHE A 366 2.56 -21.69 -3.72
CA PHE A 366 3.57 -20.67 -3.45
C PHE A 366 3.61 -19.63 -4.59
N ILE A 367 3.79 -18.36 -4.25
CA ILE A 367 3.90 -17.26 -5.21
C ILE A 367 4.98 -17.54 -6.26
N ARG A 368 6.14 -18.07 -5.87
CA ARG A 368 7.23 -18.44 -6.80
C ARG A 368 6.84 -19.48 -7.87
N ASN A 369 5.79 -20.28 -7.63
CA ASN A 369 5.31 -21.31 -8.56
C ASN A 369 4.18 -20.81 -9.49
N LEU A 370 3.73 -19.56 -9.36
CA LEU A 370 2.70 -18.98 -10.22
C LEU A 370 3.25 -18.52 -11.58
N SER A 371 2.38 -18.51 -12.60
CA SER A 371 2.65 -17.81 -13.86
C SER A 371 2.72 -16.28 -13.65
N GLY A 372 3.28 -15.54 -14.61
CA GLY A 372 3.33 -14.06 -14.54
C GLY A 372 1.95 -13.43 -14.35
N GLY A 373 0.98 -13.81 -15.17
CA GLY A 373 -0.40 -13.31 -15.06
C GLY A 373 -1.09 -13.66 -13.74
N GLN A 374 -0.86 -14.86 -13.20
CA GLN A 374 -1.35 -15.22 -11.87
C GLN A 374 -0.70 -14.35 -10.78
N ARG A 375 0.63 -14.16 -10.83
CA ARG A 375 1.38 -13.32 -9.87
C ARG A 375 0.87 -11.88 -9.86
N LYS A 376 0.65 -11.28 -11.05
CA LYS A 376 0.08 -9.94 -11.22
C LYS A 376 -1.36 -9.82 -10.71
N ARG A 377 -2.19 -10.86 -10.89
CA ARG A 377 -3.52 -10.94 -10.27
C ARG A 377 -3.46 -11.00 -8.74
N VAL A 378 -2.46 -11.66 -8.14
CA VAL A 378 -2.24 -11.59 -6.68
C VAL A 378 -1.82 -10.19 -6.24
N SER A 379 -0.93 -9.51 -6.99
CA SER A 379 -0.54 -8.12 -6.74
C SER A 379 -1.75 -7.17 -6.74
N ILE A 380 -2.69 -7.36 -7.68
CA ILE A 380 -3.99 -6.67 -7.71
C ILE A 380 -4.84 -7.04 -6.48
N GLY A 381 -4.94 -8.33 -6.15
CA GLY A 381 -5.69 -8.82 -4.99
C GLY A 381 -5.25 -8.20 -3.67
N VAL A 382 -3.94 -8.02 -3.44
CA VAL A 382 -3.38 -7.36 -2.24
C VAL A 382 -3.92 -5.94 -2.06
N GLU A 383 -4.17 -5.20 -3.14
CA GLU A 383 -4.76 -3.87 -3.09
C GLU A 383 -6.28 -3.92 -2.91
N LEU A 384 -6.97 -4.86 -3.59
CA LEU A 384 -8.42 -5.03 -3.51
C LEU A 384 -8.94 -5.40 -2.11
N LEU A 385 -8.11 -5.94 -1.22
CA LEU A 385 -8.46 -6.22 0.19
C LEU A 385 -9.05 -5.01 0.93
N ALA A 386 -8.65 -3.78 0.58
CA ALA A 386 -9.14 -2.55 1.19
C ALA A 386 -10.45 -2.01 0.54
N ASP A 387 -10.93 -2.66 -0.52
CA ASP A 387 -11.95 -2.15 -1.43
C ASP A 387 -11.69 -0.70 -1.91
N PRO A 388 -10.53 -0.45 -2.57
CA PRO A 388 -10.18 0.87 -3.04
C PRO A 388 -11.18 1.34 -4.09
N LYS A 389 -11.56 2.62 -4.00
CA LYS A 389 -12.60 3.25 -4.82
C LYS A 389 -12.03 4.01 -6.01
N LEU A 390 -10.76 4.44 -5.90
CA LEU A 390 -9.93 4.90 -7.01
C LEU A 390 -8.67 4.02 -7.05
N PHE A 391 -8.42 3.38 -8.19
CA PHE A 391 -7.48 2.28 -8.32
C PHE A 391 -6.51 2.49 -9.49
N PHE A 392 -5.22 2.54 -9.19
CA PHE A 392 -4.16 2.85 -10.15
C PHE A 392 -3.27 1.63 -10.43
N LEU A 393 -2.91 1.39 -11.70
CA LEU A 393 -2.07 0.25 -12.11
C LEU A 393 -0.96 0.68 -13.08
N ASP A 394 0.31 0.52 -12.72
CA ASP A 394 1.45 0.60 -13.66
C ASP A 394 1.56 -0.73 -14.41
N GLU A 395 1.38 -0.68 -15.73
CA GLU A 395 1.57 -1.81 -16.65
C GLU A 395 0.96 -3.15 -16.17
N PRO A 396 -0.38 -3.22 -15.96
CA PRO A 396 -1.04 -4.44 -15.48
C PRO A 396 -0.98 -5.62 -16.45
N THR A 397 -0.64 -5.38 -17.71
CA THR A 397 -0.71 -6.33 -18.83
C THR A 397 0.65 -6.62 -19.49
N SER A 398 1.73 -5.99 -18.98
CA SER A 398 3.08 -6.14 -19.53
C SER A 398 3.63 -7.55 -19.28
N GLY A 399 4.23 -8.16 -20.30
CA GLY A 399 4.74 -9.54 -20.25
C GLY A 399 3.67 -10.64 -20.19
N LEU A 400 2.40 -10.34 -20.48
CA LEU A 400 1.32 -11.34 -20.57
C LEU A 400 1.06 -11.78 -22.01
N ASP A 401 0.68 -13.06 -22.18
CA ASP A 401 0.16 -13.55 -23.45
C ASP A 401 -1.16 -12.83 -23.83
N PRO A 402 -1.49 -12.64 -25.12
CA PRO A 402 -2.66 -11.86 -25.56
C PRO A 402 -4.01 -12.30 -24.96
N GLY A 403 -4.17 -13.60 -24.66
CA GLY A 403 -5.35 -14.11 -23.96
C GLY A 403 -5.43 -13.65 -22.49
N LEU A 404 -4.30 -13.67 -21.78
CA LEU A 404 -4.21 -13.24 -20.38
C LEU A 404 -4.33 -11.71 -20.23
N ASP A 405 -3.78 -10.95 -21.19
CA ASP A 405 -4.01 -9.50 -21.33
C ASP A 405 -5.51 -9.20 -21.46
N LYS A 406 -6.20 -9.85 -22.40
CA LYS A 406 -7.65 -9.68 -22.60
C LYS A 406 -8.48 -10.03 -21.37
N GLU A 407 -8.14 -11.09 -20.65
CA GLU A 407 -8.77 -11.42 -19.37
C GLU A 407 -8.49 -10.37 -18.28
N MET A 408 -7.27 -9.84 -18.21
CA MET A 408 -6.89 -8.79 -17.26
C MET A 408 -7.68 -7.50 -17.52
N MET A 409 -7.75 -7.06 -18.78
CA MET A 409 -8.53 -5.86 -19.16
C MET A 409 -10.03 -6.03 -18.89
N ARG A 410 -10.58 -7.24 -19.08
CA ARG A 410 -11.95 -7.57 -18.66
C ARG A 410 -12.13 -7.51 -17.14
N LEU A 411 -11.19 -8.03 -16.35
CA LEU A 411 -11.23 -7.90 -14.88
C LEU A 411 -11.20 -6.43 -14.45
N LEU A 412 -10.36 -5.58 -15.06
CA LEU A 412 -10.31 -4.16 -14.75
C LEU A 412 -11.61 -3.42 -15.14
N ARG A 413 -12.27 -3.83 -16.23
CA ARG A 413 -13.61 -3.36 -16.61
C ARG A 413 -14.68 -3.79 -15.61
N GLU A 414 -14.72 -5.07 -15.24
CA GLU A 414 -15.63 -5.61 -14.22
C GLU A 414 -15.47 -4.87 -12.88
N LEU A 415 -14.24 -4.54 -12.48
CA LEU A 415 -13.96 -3.75 -11.26
C LEU A 415 -14.46 -2.30 -11.38
N ALA A 416 -14.39 -1.70 -12.56
CA ALA A 416 -14.85 -0.34 -12.83
C ALA A 416 -16.38 -0.24 -12.92
N ASP A 417 -17.03 -1.25 -13.53
CA ASP A 417 -18.49 -1.40 -13.60
C ASP A 417 -19.12 -1.56 -12.21
N GLN A 418 -18.37 -2.09 -11.24
CA GLN A 418 -18.74 -2.11 -9.82
C GLN A 418 -18.58 -0.74 -9.11
N GLY A 419 -18.37 0.35 -9.86
CA GLY A 419 -18.29 1.72 -9.36
C GLY A 419 -16.90 2.20 -8.94
N ARG A 420 -15.82 1.46 -9.28
CA ARG A 420 -14.45 1.92 -9.01
C ARG A 420 -13.93 2.76 -10.17
N THR A 421 -13.25 3.86 -9.88
CA THR A 421 -12.51 4.59 -10.90
C THR A 421 -11.17 3.89 -11.10
N VAL A 422 -10.89 3.39 -12.31
CA VAL A 422 -9.70 2.58 -12.59
C VAL A 422 -8.82 3.28 -13.61
N VAL A 423 -7.55 3.49 -13.26
CA VAL A 423 -6.57 4.24 -14.07
C VAL A 423 -5.34 3.37 -14.28
N LEU A 424 -5.04 3.01 -15.52
CA LEU A 424 -3.92 2.12 -15.85
C LEU A 424 -2.92 2.77 -16.81
N VAL A 425 -1.62 2.55 -16.60
CA VAL A 425 -0.59 2.84 -17.60
C VAL A 425 -0.42 1.60 -18.47
N THR A 426 -0.48 1.72 -19.79
CA THR A 426 -0.23 0.59 -20.69
C THR A 426 0.52 1.00 -21.95
N HIS A 427 1.33 0.07 -22.43
CA HIS A 427 1.92 0.08 -23.78
C HIS A 427 1.19 -0.85 -24.75
N ALA A 428 0.34 -1.77 -24.25
CA ALA A 428 -0.46 -2.67 -25.06
C ALA A 428 -1.70 -1.95 -25.61
N THR A 429 -1.80 -1.88 -26.94
CA THR A 429 -2.89 -1.18 -27.66
C THR A 429 -4.07 -2.09 -28.00
N ALA A 430 -3.86 -3.41 -28.06
CA ALA A 430 -4.82 -4.39 -28.58
C ALA A 430 -6.19 -4.39 -27.87
N ASN A 431 -6.20 -4.16 -26.55
CA ASN A 431 -7.42 -4.19 -25.72
C ASN A 431 -7.86 -2.77 -25.26
N ILE A 432 -7.39 -1.71 -25.92
CA ILE A 432 -7.67 -0.32 -25.51
C ILE A 432 -9.15 0.07 -25.64
N GLU A 433 -9.92 -0.64 -26.47
CA GLU A 433 -11.37 -0.41 -26.66
C GLU A 433 -12.22 -0.58 -25.40
N VAL A 434 -11.70 -1.32 -24.42
CA VAL A 434 -12.37 -1.60 -23.14
C VAL A 434 -12.38 -0.34 -22.24
N CYS A 435 -11.50 0.63 -22.51
CA CYS A 435 -11.37 1.87 -21.75
C CYS A 435 -12.38 2.93 -22.21
N ASP A 436 -13.03 3.60 -21.25
CA ASP A 436 -13.92 4.73 -21.53
C ASP A 436 -13.15 5.94 -22.08
N ARG A 437 -11.91 6.11 -21.61
CA ARG A 437 -11.04 7.24 -21.92
C ARG A 437 -9.60 6.77 -22.08
N ILE A 438 -8.86 7.50 -22.92
CA ILE A 438 -7.41 7.45 -22.97
C ILE A 438 -6.83 8.82 -22.65
N VAL A 439 -5.66 8.83 -22.01
CA VAL A 439 -4.81 10.00 -21.80
C VAL A 439 -3.56 9.78 -22.66
N PHE A 440 -3.46 10.47 -23.79
CA PHE A 440 -2.31 10.33 -24.69
C PHE A 440 -1.24 11.37 -24.34
N MET A 441 -0.12 10.90 -23.78
CA MET A 441 1.02 11.71 -23.35
C MET A 441 2.10 11.77 -24.42
N GLY A 442 2.54 12.99 -24.75
CA GLY A 442 3.69 13.26 -25.60
C GLY A 442 5.00 13.39 -24.82
N ARG A 443 6.14 13.39 -25.54
CA ARG A 443 7.45 13.66 -24.93
C ARG A 443 7.47 15.06 -24.27
N GLY A 444 8.22 15.20 -23.17
CA GLY A 444 8.19 16.42 -22.36
C GLY A 444 6.97 16.56 -21.44
N GLY A 445 6.12 15.53 -21.36
CA GLY A 445 5.04 15.48 -20.37
C GLY A 445 3.81 16.31 -20.73
N LYS A 446 3.58 16.53 -22.03
CA LYS A 446 2.44 17.29 -22.55
C LYS A 446 1.27 16.38 -22.87
N LEU A 447 0.05 16.86 -22.61
CA LEU A 447 -1.18 16.17 -22.99
C LEU A 447 -1.45 16.41 -24.48
N CYS A 448 -1.47 15.34 -25.28
CA CYS A 448 -1.75 15.39 -26.72
C CYS A 448 -3.21 15.03 -27.05
N TYR A 449 -3.90 14.28 -26.19
CA TYR A 449 -5.32 13.96 -26.34
C TYR A 449 -5.90 13.40 -25.02
N PHE A 450 -7.15 13.77 -24.71
CA PHE A 450 -7.98 13.08 -23.72
C PHE A 450 -9.42 12.92 -24.21
N GLY A 451 -9.93 11.69 -24.18
CA GLY A 451 -11.24 11.34 -24.73
C GLY A 451 -11.38 9.83 -25.03
N PRO A 452 -12.48 9.39 -25.66
CA PRO A 452 -12.69 7.99 -26.07
C PRO A 452 -11.60 7.48 -27.05
N PRO A 453 -11.26 6.18 -27.04
CA PRO A 453 -10.28 5.62 -27.97
C PRO A 453 -10.62 5.80 -29.47
N LYS A 454 -11.90 5.64 -29.85
CA LYS A 454 -12.35 5.76 -31.25
C LYS A 454 -12.30 7.21 -31.76
N GLU A 455 -12.64 8.18 -30.91
CA GLU A 455 -12.53 9.60 -31.25
C GLU A 455 -11.06 10.03 -31.43
N ALA A 456 -10.10 9.35 -30.79
CA ALA A 456 -8.67 9.62 -30.95
C ALA A 456 -8.16 9.33 -32.38
N LEU A 457 -8.60 8.22 -32.99
CA LEU A 457 -8.23 7.86 -34.36
C LEU A 457 -8.65 8.95 -35.36
N ARG A 458 -9.82 9.57 -35.15
CA ARG A 458 -10.28 10.73 -35.91
C ARG A 458 -9.43 11.97 -35.64
N PHE A 459 -9.21 12.31 -34.37
CA PHE A 459 -8.45 13.50 -33.97
C PHE A 459 -7.02 13.50 -34.53
N PHE A 460 -6.35 12.34 -34.49
CA PHE A 460 -5.01 12.11 -35.04
C PHE A 460 -5.01 11.83 -36.55
N GLU A 461 -6.14 11.90 -37.25
CA GLU A 461 -6.27 11.69 -38.70
C GLU A 461 -5.61 10.37 -39.15
N MET A 462 -6.05 9.26 -38.56
CA MET A 462 -5.63 7.92 -38.95
C MET A 462 -6.36 7.48 -40.25
N PRO A 463 -5.77 6.57 -41.06
CA PRO A 463 -6.36 6.13 -42.33
C PRO A 463 -7.75 5.49 -42.20
N SER A 464 -8.08 4.96 -41.03
CA SER A 464 -9.44 4.53 -40.68
C SER A 464 -9.65 4.55 -39.16
N GLU A 465 -10.90 4.35 -38.75
CA GLU A 465 -11.29 4.20 -37.33
C GLU A 465 -11.11 2.75 -36.80
N ASP A 466 -10.44 1.88 -37.56
CA ASP A 466 -10.05 0.57 -37.09
C ASP A 466 -8.91 0.67 -36.06
N LEU A 467 -9.12 0.08 -34.88
CA LEU A 467 -8.20 0.15 -33.75
C LEU A 467 -6.85 -0.52 -34.01
N LYS A 468 -6.71 -1.32 -35.08
CA LYS A 468 -5.40 -1.80 -35.54
C LYS A 468 -4.41 -0.66 -35.85
N TYR A 469 -4.90 0.53 -36.24
CA TYR A 469 -4.08 1.72 -36.48
C TYR A 469 -3.75 2.53 -35.22
N PHE A 470 -4.21 2.11 -34.03
CA PHE A 470 -3.96 2.85 -32.78
C PHE A 470 -2.47 2.92 -32.42
N SER A 471 -1.67 1.92 -32.79
CA SER A 471 -0.20 1.94 -32.68
C SER A 471 0.45 3.05 -33.50
N ASP A 472 -0.20 3.50 -34.58
CA ASP A 472 0.42 4.39 -35.56
C ASP A 472 0.35 5.85 -35.10
N ILE A 473 -0.51 6.15 -34.12
CA ILE A 473 -0.50 7.42 -33.38
C ILE A 473 0.86 7.66 -32.71
N TYR A 474 1.52 6.61 -32.20
CA TYR A 474 2.86 6.73 -31.61
C TYR A 474 3.88 7.14 -32.69
N ILE A 475 3.82 6.53 -33.87
CA ILE A 475 4.67 6.87 -35.01
C ILE A 475 4.42 8.33 -35.42
N LYS A 476 3.15 8.78 -35.44
CA LYS A 476 2.76 10.15 -35.81
C LYS A 476 3.20 11.22 -34.79
N LEU A 477 3.38 10.86 -33.52
CA LEU A 477 3.88 11.75 -32.46
C LEU A 477 5.41 11.76 -32.34
N ASP A 478 6.08 10.65 -32.66
CA ASP A 478 7.55 10.55 -32.69
C ASP A 478 8.15 10.92 -34.07
N GLN A 479 7.39 11.61 -34.94
CA GLN A 479 7.92 12.12 -36.23
C GLN A 479 8.94 13.23 -36.01
N GLY A 480 10.15 13.02 -36.52
CA GLY A 480 11.27 13.95 -36.45
C GLY A 480 12.61 13.22 -36.35
N GLY A 481 13.59 13.60 -37.18
CA GLY A 481 14.89 12.93 -37.19
C GLY A 481 15.69 13.17 -35.90
N ASN A 482 15.50 14.33 -35.27
CA ASN A 482 16.15 14.71 -34.02
C ASN A 482 15.13 14.97 -32.90
N GLY A 483 15.60 14.92 -31.64
CA GLY A 483 14.75 15.14 -30.46
C GLY A 483 14.09 16.53 -30.36
N LYS A 484 14.58 17.54 -31.10
CA LYS A 484 13.93 18.86 -31.22
C LYS A 484 12.69 18.80 -32.12
N ASP A 485 12.79 18.06 -33.23
CA ASP A 485 11.72 17.94 -34.23
C ASP A 485 10.53 17.19 -33.62
N VAL A 486 10.81 16.10 -32.89
CA VAL A 486 9.80 15.36 -32.12
C VAL A 486 9.12 16.25 -31.07
N ALA A 487 9.87 17.14 -30.41
CA ALA A 487 9.28 18.10 -29.47
C ALA A 487 8.33 19.09 -30.19
N SER A 488 8.71 19.63 -31.35
CA SER A 488 7.80 20.48 -32.13
C SER A 488 6.56 19.75 -32.64
N THR A 489 6.68 18.48 -33.02
CA THR A 489 5.54 17.63 -33.40
C THR A 489 4.58 17.44 -32.23
N VAL A 490 5.09 17.08 -31.04
CA VAL A 490 4.29 16.95 -29.82
C VAL A 490 3.60 18.27 -29.43
N ASP A 491 4.31 19.39 -29.56
CA ASP A 491 3.78 20.72 -29.25
C ASP A 491 2.62 21.11 -30.17
N TYR A 492 2.73 20.81 -31.48
CA TYR A 492 1.63 20.99 -32.43
C TYR A 492 0.39 20.18 -32.02
N TRP A 493 0.53 18.89 -31.71
CA TRP A 493 -0.61 18.05 -31.31
C TRP A 493 -1.23 18.47 -29.99
N SER A 494 -0.42 18.88 -29.01
CA SER A 494 -0.91 19.39 -27.72
C SER A 494 -1.70 20.70 -27.88
N GLN A 495 -1.20 21.66 -28.67
CA GLN A 495 -1.92 22.90 -28.97
C GLN A 495 -3.18 22.67 -29.83
N LYS A 496 -3.13 21.72 -30.78
CA LYS A 496 -4.32 21.30 -31.56
C LYS A 496 -5.40 20.77 -30.63
N TYR A 497 -5.05 19.93 -29.67
CA TYR A 497 -6.00 19.39 -28.68
C TYR A 497 -6.56 20.50 -27.78
N GLU A 498 -5.73 21.39 -27.25
CA GLU A 498 -6.18 22.45 -26.35
C GLU A 498 -7.27 23.37 -26.96
N ARG A 499 -7.23 23.54 -28.28
CA ARG A 499 -8.20 24.32 -29.09
C ARG A 499 -9.37 23.49 -29.62
N SER A 500 -9.34 22.16 -29.44
CA SER A 500 -10.29 21.24 -30.05
C SER A 500 -11.64 21.19 -29.31
N PRO A 501 -12.73 20.78 -30.00
CA PRO A 501 -14.02 20.57 -29.35
C PRO A 501 -13.98 19.43 -28.32
N GLU A 502 -13.12 18.42 -28.50
CA GLU A 502 -12.92 17.31 -27.55
C GLU A 502 -12.36 17.82 -26.22
N CYS A 503 -11.35 18.70 -26.23
CA CYS A 503 -10.83 19.32 -25.00
C CYS A 503 -11.88 20.18 -24.29
N HIS A 504 -12.71 20.92 -25.04
CA HIS A 504 -13.85 21.63 -24.44
C HIS A 504 -14.87 20.67 -23.82
N LYS A 505 -15.24 19.60 -24.52
CA LYS A 505 -16.24 18.59 -24.10
C LYS A 505 -15.80 17.73 -22.92
N TYR A 506 -14.51 17.38 -22.82
CA TYR A 506 -14.00 16.42 -21.83
C TYR A 506 -13.14 17.04 -20.73
N VAL A 507 -12.63 18.27 -20.91
CA VAL A 507 -11.85 18.97 -19.88
C VAL A 507 -12.52 20.29 -19.50
N LYS A 508 -12.54 21.30 -20.39
CA LYS A 508 -12.90 22.68 -20.01
C LYS A 508 -14.34 22.86 -19.50
N SER A 509 -15.30 22.12 -20.03
CA SER A 509 -16.70 22.15 -19.56
C SER A 509 -16.96 21.33 -18.30
N GLN A 510 -16.06 20.39 -17.95
CA GLN A 510 -16.22 19.48 -16.84
C GLN A 510 -15.40 19.89 -15.62
N LEU A 511 -14.20 20.43 -15.83
CA LEU A 511 -13.23 20.77 -14.79
C LEU A 511 -13.81 21.81 -13.83
N LYS A 512 -13.89 21.43 -12.55
CA LYS A 512 -14.30 22.33 -11.47
C LYS A 512 -13.07 22.73 -10.67
N SER A 513 -12.96 24.02 -10.34
CA SER A 513 -12.00 24.45 -9.33
C SER A 513 -12.45 23.89 -7.97
N GLY A 514 -11.62 23.02 -7.38
CA GLY A 514 -11.85 22.50 -6.04
C GLY A 514 -11.66 23.57 -4.97
N LYS A 515 -11.86 23.18 -3.72
CA LYS A 515 -11.56 24.03 -2.55
C LYS A 515 -10.19 23.64 -2.00
N ASP A 516 -9.27 24.59 -1.95
CA ASP A 516 -8.07 24.45 -1.12
C ASP A 516 -8.47 24.59 0.35
N SER A 517 -8.05 23.65 1.19
CA SER A 517 -8.31 23.71 2.63
C SER A 517 -7.27 24.62 3.29
N THR A 518 -7.73 25.63 4.04
CA THR A 518 -6.87 26.59 4.75
C THR A 518 -6.14 26.01 5.97
N SER A 519 -6.33 24.72 6.25
CA SER A 519 -5.78 23.97 7.37
C SER A 519 -4.70 23.02 6.88
N LYS A 520 -3.42 23.30 7.19
CA LYS A 520 -2.36 22.30 7.05
C LYS A 520 -2.71 21.07 7.90
N ALA A 521 -2.71 19.89 7.28
CA ALA A 521 -2.80 18.64 8.03
C ALA A 521 -1.56 18.49 8.94
N ASP A 522 -1.77 17.92 10.12
CA ASP A 522 -0.69 17.57 11.05
C ASP A 522 -0.17 16.18 10.68
N ASP A 523 1.04 16.11 10.10
CA ASP A 523 1.67 14.87 9.60
C ASP A 523 1.98 13.85 10.72
N SER A 524 1.86 14.24 12.00
CA SER A 524 2.27 13.41 13.14
C SER A 524 1.32 12.26 13.51
N ILE A 525 0.11 12.21 12.96
CA ILE A 525 -0.96 11.36 13.51
C ILE A 525 -0.95 9.93 12.92
N HIS A 526 -0.24 9.02 13.59
CA HIS A 526 -0.20 7.59 13.28
C HIS A 526 -1.59 6.96 13.11
N THR A 527 -1.77 6.21 12.02
CA THR A 527 -3.05 5.60 11.63
C THR A 527 -2.85 4.11 11.39
N GLY A 528 -3.91 3.30 11.45
CA GLY A 528 -3.81 1.84 11.35
C GLY A 528 -3.51 1.15 12.68
N ILE A 529 -3.04 -0.09 12.58
CA ILE A 529 -2.89 -1.02 13.71
C ILE A 529 -1.76 -0.58 14.66
N SER A 530 -1.95 -0.79 15.96
CA SER A 530 -0.97 -0.41 17.00
C SER A 530 0.43 -1.01 16.75
N PRO A 531 1.53 -0.28 17.05
CA PRO A 531 2.89 -0.73 16.75
C PRO A 531 3.25 -2.12 17.29
N LEU A 532 2.79 -2.47 18.50
CA LEU A 532 3.04 -3.79 19.10
C LEU A 532 2.33 -4.93 18.35
N LYS A 533 1.10 -4.70 17.85
CA LYS A 533 0.40 -5.69 17.02
C LYS A 533 1.04 -5.80 15.64
N GLN A 534 1.49 -4.70 15.04
CA GLN A 534 2.29 -4.75 13.81
C GLN A 534 3.58 -5.56 14.03
N LEU A 535 4.32 -5.31 15.11
CA LEU A 535 5.56 -6.02 15.46
C LEU A 535 5.32 -7.54 15.56
N LEU A 536 4.23 -7.96 16.21
CA LEU A 536 3.86 -9.38 16.31
C LEU A 536 3.56 -9.99 14.93
N LEU A 537 2.74 -9.34 14.12
CA LEU A 537 2.33 -9.83 12.79
C LEU A 537 3.52 -9.91 11.82
N LEU A 538 4.39 -8.89 11.84
CA LEU A 538 5.61 -8.86 11.04
C LEU A 538 6.60 -9.93 11.51
N SER A 539 6.72 -10.16 12.81
CA SER A 539 7.55 -11.24 13.37
C SER A 539 7.02 -12.62 12.97
N GLN A 540 5.70 -12.84 12.97
CA GLN A 540 5.08 -14.07 12.47
C GLN A 540 5.35 -14.30 10.98
N ARG A 541 5.08 -13.28 10.14
CA ARG A 541 5.38 -13.32 8.69
C ARG A 541 6.86 -13.61 8.45
N TYR A 542 7.74 -12.94 9.19
CA TYR A 542 9.17 -13.06 9.01
C TYR A 542 9.73 -14.40 9.48
N LEU A 543 9.28 -14.91 10.63
CA LEU A 543 9.60 -16.26 11.09
C LEU A 543 9.19 -17.31 10.05
N GLN A 544 8.00 -17.17 9.47
CA GLN A 544 7.50 -18.08 8.44
C GLN A 544 8.33 -18.05 7.15
N LEU A 545 8.82 -16.87 6.74
CA LEU A 545 9.77 -16.73 5.63
C LEU A 545 11.11 -17.41 5.95
N VAL A 546 11.68 -17.13 7.13
CA VAL A 546 12.95 -17.73 7.60
C VAL A 546 12.84 -19.25 7.64
N MET A 547 11.80 -19.82 8.25
CA MET A 547 11.58 -21.27 8.35
C MET A 547 11.38 -21.98 6.99
N ARG A 548 11.11 -21.23 5.91
CA ARG A 548 10.98 -21.77 4.56
C ARG A 548 12.29 -21.81 3.79
N ASP A 549 13.20 -20.87 4.06
CA ASP A 549 14.59 -20.95 3.60
C ASP A 549 15.42 -21.89 4.49
N ARG A 550 15.03 -23.18 4.49
CA ARG A 550 15.70 -24.24 5.26
C ARG A 550 17.18 -24.36 4.89
N THR A 551 17.51 -24.13 3.63
CA THR A 551 18.88 -24.12 3.12
C THR A 551 19.74 -23.06 3.82
N SER A 552 19.29 -21.79 3.84
CA SER A 552 20.03 -20.73 4.52
C SER A 552 20.12 -20.97 6.02
N ILE A 553 19.04 -21.44 6.67
CA ILE A 553 19.08 -21.83 8.09
C ILE A 553 20.18 -22.86 8.34
N ILE A 554 20.17 -23.99 7.61
CA ILE A 554 21.13 -25.08 7.82
C ILE A 554 22.57 -24.59 7.64
N PHE A 555 22.87 -23.88 6.55
CA PHE A 555 24.21 -23.31 6.34
C PHE A 555 24.60 -22.32 7.45
N SER A 556 23.68 -21.48 7.92
CA SER A 556 23.94 -20.49 8.98
C SER A 556 24.12 -21.11 10.38
N LEU A 557 23.51 -22.27 10.65
CA LEU A 557 23.64 -22.98 11.94
C LEU A 557 24.88 -23.88 11.98
N VAL A 558 25.24 -24.50 10.86
CA VAL A 558 26.27 -25.54 10.79
C VAL A 558 27.67 -24.98 10.49
N SER A 559 27.78 -23.85 9.78
CA SER A 559 29.07 -23.25 9.40
C SER A 559 29.98 -22.91 10.59
N GLY A 560 29.43 -22.35 11.67
CA GLY A 560 30.17 -22.07 12.90
C GLY A 560 30.73 -23.34 13.55
N PRO A 561 29.89 -24.31 13.95
CA PRO A 561 30.31 -25.59 14.50
C PRO A 561 31.32 -26.36 13.64
N ILE A 562 31.16 -26.39 12.31
CA ILE A 562 32.14 -27.03 11.41
C ILE A 562 33.50 -26.32 11.49
N ALA A 563 33.54 -24.99 11.43
CA ALA A 563 34.79 -24.25 11.51
C ALA A 563 35.52 -24.46 12.85
N ILE A 564 34.77 -24.52 13.96
CA ILE A 564 35.29 -24.87 15.29
C ILE A 564 35.82 -26.31 15.32
N ALA A 565 35.07 -27.28 14.80
CA ALA A 565 35.47 -28.69 14.76
C ALA A 565 36.72 -28.92 13.89
N LEU A 566 36.84 -28.23 12.75
CA LEU A 566 38.05 -28.25 11.91
C LEU A 566 39.25 -27.65 12.66
N THR A 567 39.07 -26.55 13.39
CA THR A 567 40.12 -25.93 14.20
C THR A 567 40.57 -26.88 15.32
N ALA A 568 39.63 -27.53 16.01
CA ALA A 568 39.92 -28.53 17.03
C ALA A 568 40.62 -29.78 16.47
N TRP A 569 40.28 -30.22 15.25
CA TRP A 569 40.91 -31.35 14.59
C TRP A 569 42.36 -31.05 14.18
N ILE A 570 42.64 -29.84 13.70
CA ILE A 570 44.00 -29.37 13.38
C ILE A 570 44.87 -29.29 14.65
N LEU A 571 44.29 -28.85 15.77
CA LEU A 571 44.99 -28.63 17.05
C LEU A 571 44.80 -29.76 18.06
N ARG A 572 44.41 -30.97 17.62
CA ARG A 572 44.00 -32.10 18.49
C ARG A 572 45.09 -32.54 19.49
N ASP A 573 46.35 -32.35 19.10
CA ASP A 573 47.54 -32.78 19.84
C ASP A 573 48.05 -31.66 20.79
N GLU A 574 47.46 -30.45 20.69
CA GLU A 574 47.77 -29.27 21.52
C GLU A 574 46.64 -28.98 22.53
N THR A 575 46.92 -28.23 23.61
CA THR A 575 45.89 -27.85 24.59
C THR A 575 45.81 -26.34 24.83
N PRO A 576 45.49 -25.55 23.78
CA PRO A 576 45.72 -24.10 23.74
C PRO A 576 44.97 -23.28 24.80
N LEU A 577 43.82 -23.75 25.28
CA LEU A 577 42.97 -23.01 26.23
C LEU A 577 43.19 -23.39 27.69
N LYS A 578 44.00 -24.41 27.99
CA LYS A 578 44.29 -24.85 29.35
C LYS A 578 45.75 -24.54 29.70
N LYS A 579 45.99 -23.87 30.84
CA LYS A 579 47.34 -23.56 31.31
C LYS A 579 48.17 -24.85 31.48
N LEU A 580 49.39 -24.86 30.92
CA LEU A 580 50.33 -25.96 31.06
C LEU A 580 51.25 -25.74 32.26
N ASN A 581 51.70 -26.83 32.86
CA ASN A 581 52.70 -26.85 33.92
C ASN A 581 53.74 -27.93 33.55
N PRO A 582 54.97 -27.58 33.14
CA PRO A 582 55.51 -26.22 32.95
C PRO A 582 54.84 -25.46 31.78
N LEU A 583 55.00 -24.13 31.77
CA LEU A 583 54.52 -23.26 30.69
C LEU A 583 55.44 -23.32 29.47
N GLU A 584 54.86 -23.35 28.27
CA GLU A 584 55.58 -23.21 27.00
C GLU A 584 55.57 -21.76 26.52
N ILE A 585 56.69 -21.31 25.91
CA ILE A 585 56.86 -19.92 25.43
C ILE A 585 55.82 -19.54 24.36
N THR A 586 55.39 -20.51 23.56
CA THR A 586 54.40 -20.34 22.48
C THR A 586 52.94 -20.38 22.95
N GLN A 587 52.67 -20.72 24.21
CA GLN A 587 51.31 -20.99 24.70
C GLN A 587 50.37 -19.78 24.63
N GLY A 588 50.81 -18.61 25.11
CA GLY A 588 50.01 -17.37 25.05
C GLY A 588 49.63 -16.96 23.63
N PRO A 589 50.59 -16.85 22.69
CA PRO A 589 50.32 -16.60 21.27
C PRO A 589 49.39 -17.63 20.62
N LEU A 590 49.53 -18.92 20.96
CA LEU A 590 48.68 -19.99 20.45
C LEU A 590 47.23 -19.84 20.94
N ALA A 591 47.03 -19.59 22.24
CA ALA A 591 45.71 -19.32 22.82
C ALA A 591 45.02 -18.15 22.10
N LEU A 592 45.73 -17.04 21.88
CA LEU A 592 45.17 -15.89 21.17
C LEU A 592 44.82 -16.18 19.71
N LYS A 593 45.59 -17.00 18.99
CA LYS A 593 45.24 -17.43 17.62
C LYS A 593 43.92 -18.20 17.59
N VAL A 594 43.68 -19.09 18.57
CA VAL A 594 42.42 -19.84 18.67
C VAL A 594 41.24 -18.93 19.02
N LEU A 595 41.41 -18.02 19.98
CA LEU A 595 40.36 -17.05 20.35
C LEU A 595 40.07 -16.03 19.24
N PHE A 596 41.09 -15.66 18.46
CA PHE A 596 40.96 -14.88 17.23
C PHE A 596 40.11 -15.62 16.18
N ILE A 597 40.38 -16.92 15.95
CA ILE A 597 39.56 -17.77 15.07
C ILE A 597 38.11 -17.82 15.55
N PHE A 598 37.86 -18.02 16.86
CA PHE A 598 36.50 -18.02 17.42
C PHE A 598 35.78 -16.69 17.17
N SER A 599 36.48 -15.56 17.35
CA SER A 599 35.94 -14.23 17.05
C SER A 599 35.63 -14.06 15.56
N CYS A 600 36.55 -14.46 14.68
CA CYS A 600 36.36 -14.37 13.23
C CYS A 600 35.18 -15.23 12.73
N ILE A 601 35.01 -16.45 13.26
CA ILE A 601 33.87 -17.32 12.98
C ILE A 601 32.57 -16.65 13.43
N GLY A 602 32.51 -16.12 14.66
CA GLY A 602 31.32 -15.43 15.18
C GLY A 602 30.93 -14.21 14.32
N ILE A 603 31.90 -13.38 13.94
CA ILE A 603 31.63 -12.21 13.09
C ILE A 603 31.21 -12.65 11.68
N TRP A 604 31.83 -13.68 11.10
CA TRP A 604 31.48 -14.18 9.76
C TRP A 604 30.06 -14.74 9.70
N VAL A 605 29.68 -15.59 10.65
CA VAL A 605 28.33 -16.16 10.78
C VAL A 605 27.29 -15.05 11.01
N GLY A 606 27.62 -14.05 11.84
CA GLY A 606 26.76 -12.90 12.10
C GLY A 606 26.54 -12.04 10.85
N LEU A 607 27.61 -11.64 10.14
CA LEU A 607 27.48 -10.82 8.94
C LEU A 607 26.76 -11.58 7.80
N SER A 608 27.26 -12.76 7.42
CA SER A 608 26.77 -13.50 6.25
C SER A 608 25.30 -13.89 6.33
N SER A 609 24.77 -14.15 7.54
CA SER A 609 23.39 -14.58 7.74
C SER A 609 22.32 -13.51 7.51
N SER A 610 22.67 -12.22 7.50
CA SER A 610 21.72 -11.11 7.54
C SER A 610 21.97 -9.95 6.55
N VAL A 611 23.06 -9.99 5.77
CA VAL A 611 23.50 -8.88 4.91
C VAL A 611 22.50 -8.51 3.80
N ARG A 612 21.65 -9.46 3.36
CA ARG A 612 20.60 -9.25 2.36
C ARG A 612 19.20 -9.02 2.93
N GLU A 613 19.04 -9.03 4.25
CA GLU A 613 17.74 -9.16 4.91
C GLU A 613 16.78 -7.98 4.67
N ILE A 614 17.29 -6.75 4.54
CA ILE A 614 16.48 -5.56 4.32
C ILE A 614 16.36 -5.26 2.82
N VAL A 615 17.46 -5.35 2.07
CA VAL A 615 17.49 -5.00 0.64
C VAL A 615 16.59 -5.92 -0.21
N LYS A 616 16.52 -7.22 0.09
CA LYS A 616 15.68 -8.20 -0.64
C LYS A 616 14.18 -7.89 -0.63
N GLU A 617 13.72 -7.08 0.33
CA GLU A 617 12.31 -6.73 0.52
C GLU A 617 12.07 -5.22 0.52
N ALA A 618 13.06 -4.42 0.10
CA ALA A 618 12.98 -2.95 0.10
C ALA A 618 11.75 -2.43 -0.70
N ALA A 619 11.39 -3.10 -1.79
CA ALA A 619 10.19 -2.79 -2.58
C ALA A 619 8.89 -3.08 -1.81
N ILE A 620 8.84 -4.19 -1.04
CA ILE A 620 7.71 -4.58 -0.20
C ILE A 620 7.55 -3.60 0.96
N TYR A 621 8.67 -3.25 1.62
CA TYR A 621 8.72 -2.22 2.65
C TYR A 621 8.18 -0.89 2.11
N ALA A 622 8.68 -0.40 0.98
CA ALA A 622 8.25 0.88 0.40
C ALA A 622 6.73 0.93 0.13
N ARG A 623 6.16 -0.12 -0.47
CA ARG A 623 4.71 -0.19 -0.71
C ARG A 623 3.90 -0.22 0.60
N GLU A 624 4.31 -1.04 1.58
CA GLU A 624 3.59 -1.13 2.87
C GLU A 624 3.74 0.15 3.71
N ARG A 625 4.86 0.87 3.54
CA ARG A 625 5.18 2.15 4.18
C ARG A 625 4.33 3.31 3.67
N LEU A 626 4.02 3.35 2.37
CA LEU A 626 3.07 4.32 1.78
C LEU A 626 1.66 4.24 2.40
N ILE A 627 1.30 3.09 2.96
CA ILE A 627 0.00 2.89 3.63
C ILE A 627 0.12 3.19 5.11
N ASN A 628 0.69 2.28 5.92
CA ASN A 628 0.69 2.39 7.39
C ASN A 628 1.77 1.57 8.13
N LEU A 629 2.77 1.02 7.43
CA LEU A 629 3.83 0.24 8.08
C LEU A 629 4.69 1.15 8.99
N GLY A 630 4.81 0.79 10.26
CA GLY A 630 5.71 1.46 11.20
C GLY A 630 7.17 1.00 11.04
N LEU A 631 8.11 1.94 11.00
CA LEU A 631 9.56 1.67 10.92
C LEU A 631 10.08 0.82 12.10
N PHE A 632 9.67 1.15 13.34
CA PHE A 632 10.07 0.39 14.54
C PHE A 632 9.51 -1.05 14.55
N PRO A 633 8.20 -1.30 14.31
CA PRO A 633 7.67 -2.64 14.10
C PRO A 633 8.41 -3.45 13.04
N TYR A 634 8.73 -2.82 11.90
CA TYR A 634 9.46 -3.44 10.82
C TYR A 634 10.86 -3.91 11.24
N LEU A 635 11.75 -3.01 11.64
CA LEU A 635 13.13 -3.41 12.01
C LEU A 635 13.14 -4.28 13.27
N GLY A 636 12.28 -3.97 14.25
CA GLY A 636 12.13 -4.77 15.47
C GLY A 636 11.77 -6.23 15.19
N SER A 637 10.93 -6.50 14.19
CA SER A 637 10.58 -7.87 13.81
C SER A 637 11.80 -8.65 13.27
N LYS A 638 12.68 -7.99 12.52
CA LYS A 638 13.92 -8.57 12.01
C LYS A 638 14.89 -8.90 13.14
N VAL A 639 15.11 -7.94 14.03
CA VAL A 639 16.00 -8.09 15.20
C VAL A 639 15.50 -9.18 16.13
N ALA A 640 14.20 -9.25 16.43
CA ALA A 640 13.63 -10.26 17.33
C ALA A 640 13.86 -11.70 16.83
N ILE A 641 13.48 -11.98 15.57
CA ILE A 641 13.65 -13.32 14.98
C ILE A 641 15.13 -13.67 14.78
N ARG A 642 15.97 -12.71 14.36
CA ARG A 642 17.41 -12.95 14.22
C ARG A 642 18.11 -13.16 15.56
N SER A 643 17.70 -12.48 16.63
CA SER A 643 18.25 -12.70 17.99
C SER A 643 17.98 -14.12 18.49
N GLY A 644 16.80 -14.68 18.19
CA GLY A 644 16.49 -16.09 18.50
C GLY A 644 17.35 -17.07 17.71
N LEU A 645 17.63 -16.80 16.44
CA LEU A 645 18.53 -17.63 15.61
C LEU A 645 20.00 -17.50 16.05
N VAL A 646 20.46 -16.30 16.42
CA VAL A 646 21.77 -16.02 17.04
C VAL A 646 21.96 -16.79 18.33
N LEU A 647 20.91 -16.90 19.17
CA LEU A 647 20.97 -17.71 20.39
C LEU A 647 21.21 -19.19 20.07
N LEU A 648 20.51 -19.74 19.06
CA LEU A 648 20.74 -21.14 18.63
C LEU A 648 22.13 -21.33 18.01
N GLN A 649 22.60 -20.41 17.17
CA GLN A 649 23.97 -20.42 16.64
C GLN A 649 25.01 -20.40 17.76
N THR A 650 24.79 -19.56 18.78
CA THR A 650 25.65 -19.47 19.97
C THR A 650 25.73 -20.81 20.69
N LEU A 651 24.58 -21.43 20.99
CA LEU A 651 24.55 -22.72 21.70
C LEU A 651 25.29 -23.82 20.94
N LEU A 652 25.14 -23.87 19.60
CA LEU A 652 25.85 -24.84 18.76
C LEU A 652 27.36 -24.57 18.69
N ILE A 653 27.79 -23.31 18.59
CA ILE A 653 29.20 -22.93 18.61
C ILE A 653 29.83 -23.25 19.97
N VAL A 654 29.16 -22.90 21.08
CA VAL A 654 29.60 -23.23 22.45
C VAL A 654 29.71 -24.74 22.64
N ALA A 655 28.72 -25.53 22.19
CA ALA A 655 28.79 -26.99 22.26
C ALA A 655 29.99 -27.54 21.47
N ALA A 656 30.23 -27.03 20.25
CA ALA A 656 31.38 -27.43 19.46
C ALA A 656 32.72 -27.08 20.12
N VAL A 657 32.85 -25.91 20.78
CA VAL A 657 34.05 -25.54 21.53
C VAL A 657 34.25 -26.44 22.75
N LEU A 658 33.19 -26.74 23.50
CA LEU A 658 33.27 -27.60 24.70
C LEU A 658 33.60 -29.06 24.38
N ILE A 659 33.23 -29.54 23.18
CA ILE A 659 33.62 -30.87 22.68
C ILE A 659 35.05 -30.86 22.13
N GLY A 660 35.43 -29.80 21.40
CA GLY A 660 36.71 -29.73 20.70
C GLY A 660 37.91 -29.30 21.56
N PHE A 661 37.70 -28.58 22.66
CA PHE A 661 38.78 -27.99 23.46
C PHE A 661 38.61 -28.25 24.97
N LYS A 662 39.72 -28.53 25.65
CA LYS A 662 39.75 -28.64 27.12
C LYS A 662 39.47 -27.28 27.75
N SER A 663 38.61 -27.25 28.78
CA SER A 663 38.22 -26.02 29.46
C SER A 663 39.39 -25.38 30.24
N PRO A 664 39.45 -24.03 30.33
CA PRO A 664 40.40 -23.33 31.19
C PRO A 664 40.13 -23.62 32.67
N GLU A 665 41.20 -23.61 33.50
CA GLU A 665 41.08 -23.79 34.96
C GLU A 665 40.76 -22.50 35.71
N TYR A 666 40.93 -21.34 35.07
CA TYR A 666 40.71 -20.03 35.68
C TYR A 666 39.23 -19.66 35.67
N ASN A 667 38.57 -19.74 36.84
CA ASN A 667 37.15 -19.45 36.99
C ASN A 667 36.91 -18.06 37.60
N LEU A 668 36.90 -17.03 36.75
CA LEU A 668 36.27 -15.74 37.09
C LEU A 668 34.73 -15.85 36.97
N MET A 669 34.26 -16.69 36.05
CA MET A 669 32.87 -17.09 35.80
C MET A 669 32.91 -18.50 35.16
N PRO A 670 31.86 -19.35 35.27
CA PRO A 670 31.85 -20.64 34.58
C PRO A 670 32.10 -20.51 33.06
N TRP A 671 33.09 -21.24 32.54
CA TRP A 671 33.59 -21.10 31.16
C TRP A 671 32.48 -21.12 30.11
N PHE A 672 31.56 -22.09 30.16
CA PHE A 672 30.45 -22.20 29.21
C PHE A 672 29.55 -20.95 29.16
N LEU A 673 29.38 -20.28 30.31
CA LEU A 673 28.51 -19.12 30.46
C LEU A 673 29.21 -17.85 29.96
N GLY A 674 30.48 -17.66 30.31
CA GLY A 674 31.29 -16.55 29.80
C GLY A 674 31.54 -16.63 28.29
N LEU A 675 31.87 -17.84 27.79
CA LEU A 675 32.00 -18.13 26.36
C LEU A 675 30.67 -17.86 25.64
N GLY A 676 29.55 -18.33 26.19
CA GLY A 676 28.22 -18.12 25.63
C GLY A 676 27.81 -16.66 25.54
N ILE A 677 27.94 -15.89 26.62
CA ILE A 677 27.63 -14.44 26.62
C ILE A 677 28.51 -13.71 25.60
N THR A 678 29.82 -13.97 25.56
CA THR A 678 30.73 -13.33 24.62
C THR A 678 30.38 -13.67 23.16
N THR A 679 30.14 -14.95 22.87
CA THR A 679 29.76 -15.43 21.53
C THR A 679 28.44 -14.82 21.08
N PHE A 680 27.43 -14.76 21.97
CA PHE A 680 26.13 -14.16 21.70
C PHE A 680 26.24 -12.67 21.39
N LEU A 681 26.97 -11.91 22.19
CA LEU A 681 27.16 -10.46 21.99
C LEU A 681 27.94 -10.16 20.72
N THR A 682 28.99 -10.94 20.42
CA THR A 682 29.75 -10.81 19.15
C THR A 682 28.88 -11.11 17.93
N LEU A 683 28.08 -12.17 17.96
CA LEU A 683 27.14 -12.49 16.88
C LEU A 683 26.06 -11.40 16.73
N LEU A 684 25.47 -10.92 17.84
CA LEU A 684 24.40 -9.93 17.84
C LEU A 684 24.88 -8.55 17.33
N ALA A 685 26.08 -8.12 17.74
CA ALA A 685 26.72 -6.92 17.22
C ALA A 685 26.99 -7.05 15.71
N SER A 686 27.45 -8.23 15.26
CA SER A 686 27.72 -8.51 13.85
C SER A 686 26.44 -8.54 13.01
N VAL A 687 25.38 -9.20 13.46
CA VAL A 687 24.06 -9.16 12.80
C VAL A 687 23.53 -7.73 12.71
N SER A 688 23.73 -6.91 13.75
CA SER A 688 23.30 -5.51 13.76
C SER A 688 24.08 -4.65 12.77
N LEU A 689 25.40 -4.83 12.67
CA LEU A 689 26.25 -4.23 11.63
C LEU A 689 25.78 -4.66 10.23
N SER A 690 25.44 -5.93 10.05
CA SER A 690 24.96 -6.47 8.78
C SER A 690 23.59 -5.92 8.36
N LEU A 691 22.66 -5.75 9.31
CA LEU A 691 21.38 -5.08 9.07
C LEU A 691 21.59 -3.60 8.69
N MET A 692 22.53 -2.90 9.32
CA MET A 692 22.90 -1.52 8.94
C MET A 692 23.42 -1.45 7.50
N VAL A 693 24.25 -2.40 7.09
CA VAL A 693 24.75 -2.51 5.70
C VAL A 693 23.61 -2.83 4.73
N SER A 694 22.73 -3.76 5.09
CA SER A 694 21.53 -4.11 4.32
C SER A 694 20.57 -2.92 4.14
N ALA A 695 20.52 -2.01 5.12
CA ALA A 695 19.79 -0.75 5.03
C ALA A 695 20.50 0.33 4.19
N LEU A 696 21.83 0.26 4.03
CA LEU A 696 22.62 1.21 3.23
C LEU A 696 22.50 0.94 1.72
N VAL A 697 22.75 -0.32 1.32
CA VAL A 697 22.84 -0.77 -0.08
C VAL A 697 21.52 -0.66 -0.85
N LYS A 698 21.61 -0.81 -2.18
CA LYS A 698 20.48 -0.78 -3.12
C LYS A 698 20.18 -2.14 -3.74
N THR A 699 21.16 -3.04 -3.83
CA THR A 699 20.98 -4.38 -4.43
C THR A 699 21.54 -5.50 -3.56
N GLU A 700 21.04 -6.74 -3.74
CA GLU A 700 21.57 -7.92 -3.05
C GLU A 700 23.03 -8.23 -3.43
N ASN A 701 23.43 -7.96 -4.67
CA ASN A 701 24.80 -8.18 -5.13
C ASN A 701 25.78 -7.23 -4.45
N GLU A 702 25.45 -5.93 -4.39
CA GLU A 702 26.20 -4.92 -3.64
C GLU A 702 26.36 -5.29 -2.16
N ALA A 703 25.30 -5.83 -1.54
CA ALA A 703 25.33 -6.33 -0.17
C ALA A 703 26.36 -7.45 0.03
N ASN A 704 26.40 -8.44 -0.87
CA ASN A 704 27.36 -9.53 -0.82
C ASN A 704 28.81 -9.06 -1.11
N SER A 705 29.00 -8.15 -2.06
CA SER A 705 30.32 -7.62 -2.42
C SER A 705 30.97 -6.76 -1.33
N ILE A 706 30.17 -6.14 -0.45
CA ILE A 706 30.67 -5.34 0.69
C ILE A 706 31.13 -6.24 1.86
N LEU A 707 30.68 -7.49 1.95
CA LEU A 707 30.97 -8.38 3.07
C LEU A 707 32.49 -8.59 3.32
N PRO A 708 33.34 -8.88 2.31
CA PRO A 708 34.80 -8.97 2.51
C PRO A 708 35.42 -7.62 2.92
N LEU A 709 34.93 -6.50 2.38
CA LEU A 709 35.44 -5.17 2.69
C LEU A 709 35.20 -4.77 4.15
N ILE A 710 34.15 -5.30 4.78
CA ILE A 710 33.89 -5.13 6.22
C ILE A 710 34.72 -6.12 7.05
N MET A 711 34.89 -7.36 6.58
CA MET A 711 35.69 -8.39 7.25
C MET A 711 37.16 -7.99 7.42
N ILE A 712 37.79 -7.45 6.37
CA ILE A 712 39.23 -7.15 6.36
C ILE A 712 39.64 -6.19 7.50
N PRO A 713 38.98 -5.04 7.75
CA PRO A 713 39.24 -4.20 8.92
C PRO A 713 39.04 -4.90 10.26
N GLN A 714 38.06 -5.79 10.41
CA GLN A 714 37.86 -6.54 11.66
C GLN A 714 39.03 -7.50 11.92
N ILE A 715 39.54 -8.15 10.88
CA ILE A 715 40.69 -9.05 10.95
C ILE A 715 41.97 -8.27 11.29
N ILE A 716 42.27 -7.20 10.55
CA ILE A 716 43.51 -6.41 10.69
C ILE A 716 43.55 -5.63 12.01
N LEU A 717 42.48 -4.90 12.35
CA LEU A 717 42.43 -4.03 13.54
C LEU A 717 41.97 -4.78 14.81
N SER A 718 42.12 -6.11 14.82
CA SER A 718 41.86 -6.96 15.98
C SER A 718 42.85 -6.75 17.11
N GLY A 719 44.10 -6.39 16.79
CA GLY A 719 45.23 -6.34 17.72
C GLY A 719 45.87 -7.70 18.03
N VAL A 720 45.62 -8.73 17.20
CA VAL A 720 46.30 -10.04 17.30
C VAL A 720 47.31 -10.25 16.18
N LEU A 721 47.01 -9.82 14.95
CA LEU A 721 47.89 -9.99 13.79
C LEU A 721 48.99 -8.94 13.68
N PHE A 722 48.75 -7.75 14.24
CA PHE A 722 49.64 -6.59 14.17
C PHE A 722 49.60 -5.83 15.50
N GLU A 723 50.76 -5.32 15.91
CA GLU A 723 50.83 -4.40 17.04
C GLU A 723 50.14 -3.08 16.70
N MET A 724 49.33 -2.59 17.64
CA MET A 724 48.43 -1.47 17.43
C MET A 724 49.02 -0.20 18.03
N THR A 725 49.71 0.60 17.23
CA THR A 725 50.28 1.89 17.64
C THR A 725 49.54 3.08 17.00
N GLY A 726 49.61 4.25 17.65
CA GLY A 726 49.10 5.52 17.12
C GLY A 726 47.60 5.52 16.74
N LEU A 727 47.30 5.94 15.50
CA LEU A 727 45.92 6.02 14.98
C LEU A 727 45.27 4.65 14.83
N ALA A 728 46.04 3.61 14.49
CA ALA A 728 45.52 2.28 14.23
C ALA A 728 44.91 1.67 15.51
N ALA A 729 45.49 1.94 16.68
CA ALA A 729 44.93 1.57 17.98
C ALA A 729 43.55 2.21 18.25
N LYS A 730 43.40 3.50 17.93
CA LYS A 730 42.13 4.24 18.09
C LYS A 730 41.06 3.71 17.15
N LEU A 731 41.42 3.35 15.92
CA LEU A 731 40.51 2.72 14.96
C LEU A 731 40.13 1.30 15.38
N GLY A 732 41.04 0.54 16.01
CA GLY A 732 40.74 -0.76 16.60
C GLY A 732 39.69 -0.72 17.70
N TRP A 733 39.49 0.41 18.40
CA TRP A 733 38.38 0.55 19.35
C TRP A 733 37.00 0.59 18.70
N LEU A 734 36.92 0.71 17.36
CA LEU A 734 35.67 0.68 16.59
C LEU A 734 35.38 -0.70 15.98
N THR A 735 36.22 -1.72 16.20
CA THR A 735 36.01 -3.08 15.67
C THR A 735 35.42 -4.03 16.71
N ILE A 736 34.44 -4.82 16.27
CA ILE A 736 33.78 -5.86 17.07
C ILE A 736 34.81 -6.93 17.49
N SER A 737 35.74 -7.25 16.58
CA SER A 737 36.80 -8.24 16.82
C SER A 737 37.64 -7.92 18.03
N ARG A 738 38.09 -6.67 18.20
CA ARG A 738 38.94 -6.28 19.33
C ARG A 738 38.27 -6.54 20.68
N TRP A 739 37.02 -6.12 20.85
CA TRP A 739 36.27 -6.30 22.10
C TRP A 739 35.84 -7.76 22.33
N SER A 740 35.56 -8.49 21.27
CA SER A 740 35.31 -9.94 21.29
C SER A 740 36.54 -10.72 21.78
N ILE A 741 37.71 -10.43 21.23
CA ILE A 741 38.98 -11.07 21.61
C ILE A 741 39.40 -10.65 23.02
N GLY A 742 39.22 -9.38 23.40
CA GLY A 742 39.43 -8.90 24.78
C GLY A 742 38.63 -9.71 25.79
N ALA A 743 37.31 -9.84 25.57
CA ALA A 743 36.44 -10.66 26.41
C ALA A 743 36.87 -12.14 26.49
N TYR A 744 37.18 -12.79 25.36
CA TYR A 744 37.67 -14.18 25.38
C TYR A 744 39.02 -14.32 26.10
N GLY A 745 39.97 -13.40 25.85
CA GLY A 745 41.30 -13.41 26.45
C GLY A 745 41.27 -13.23 27.98
N ILE A 746 40.33 -12.43 28.47
CA ILE A 746 40.01 -12.27 29.91
C ILE A 746 39.47 -13.58 30.50
N LEU A 747 38.55 -14.25 29.82
CA LEU A 747 37.93 -15.50 30.30
C LEU A 747 38.92 -16.67 30.35
N VAL A 748 39.87 -16.74 29.41
CA VAL A 748 40.95 -17.74 29.39
C VAL A 748 42.15 -17.33 30.27
N ASN A 749 42.23 -16.04 30.63
CA ASN A 749 43.36 -15.42 31.34
C ASN A 749 44.71 -15.62 30.63
N VAL A 750 44.78 -15.14 29.38
CA VAL A 750 45.97 -15.24 28.52
C VAL A 750 47.22 -14.64 29.18
N ASN A 751 47.10 -13.54 29.93
CA ASN A 751 48.22 -12.92 30.64
C ASN A 751 48.89 -13.85 31.68
N ALA A 752 48.18 -14.88 32.16
CA ALA A 752 48.71 -15.90 33.08
C ALA A 752 49.31 -17.14 32.38
N MET A 753 49.29 -17.18 31.04
CA MET A 753 49.90 -18.21 30.18
C MET A 753 51.25 -17.78 29.60
N VAL A 754 51.72 -16.58 29.93
CA VAL A 754 53.06 -16.09 29.56
C VAL A 754 54.05 -16.49 30.66
N PRO A 755 55.15 -17.20 30.36
CA PRO A 755 56.20 -17.49 31.34
C PRO A 755 56.76 -16.22 32.00
N GLU A 756 57.28 -16.35 33.22
CA GLU A 756 58.09 -15.30 33.84
C GLU A 756 59.52 -15.33 33.28
N ASN A 757 60.24 -14.20 33.32
CA ASN A 757 61.55 -14.05 32.70
C ASN A 757 62.62 -14.95 33.36
N THR A 758 62.84 -16.14 32.82
CA THR A 758 63.95 -17.02 33.21
C THR A 758 65.28 -16.46 32.66
N PRO A 759 66.31 -16.24 33.49
CA PRO A 759 67.60 -15.75 33.02
C PRO A 759 68.26 -16.74 32.04
N GLY A 760 68.64 -16.27 30.84
CA GLY A 760 69.45 -17.02 29.87
C GLY A 760 68.74 -17.54 28.61
N LEU A 761 67.43 -17.29 28.44
CA LEU A 761 66.68 -17.54 27.20
C LEU A 761 66.47 -16.23 26.40
N PRO A 762 66.16 -16.29 25.08
CA PRO A 762 65.78 -15.10 24.30
C PRO A 762 64.61 -14.36 24.97
N SER A 763 64.58 -13.04 24.84
CA SER A 763 63.69 -12.22 25.66
C SER A 763 62.22 -12.52 25.38
N LEU A 764 61.46 -12.77 26.45
CA LEU A 764 60.02 -13.05 26.35
C LEU A 764 59.22 -11.82 25.86
N ALA A 765 59.78 -10.61 26.00
CA ALA A 765 59.22 -9.37 25.47
C ALA A 765 59.16 -9.35 23.94
N ASP A 766 60.11 -10.00 23.25
CA ASP A 766 60.15 -10.07 21.78
C ASP A 766 59.09 -11.02 21.19
N ILE A 767 58.37 -11.78 22.02
CA ILE A 767 57.43 -12.84 21.58
C ILE A 767 55.98 -12.51 21.95
N PHE A 768 55.71 -12.06 23.18
CA PHE A 768 54.38 -11.58 23.58
C PHE A 768 54.39 -10.82 24.92
N GLU A 769 54.16 -9.50 24.89
CA GLU A 769 54.00 -8.70 26.11
C GLU A 769 52.62 -8.84 26.76
N LYS A 770 52.56 -8.84 28.10
CA LYS A 770 51.31 -8.84 28.87
C LYS A 770 50.56 -7.53 28.62
N SER A 771 49.36 -7.61 28.06
CA SER A 771 48.57 -6.43 27.69
C SER A 771 47.44 -6.16 28.69
N ASP A 772 47.24 -4.89 29.05
CA ASP A 772 46.12 -4.47 29.91
C ASP A 772 44.74 -4.83 29.35
N VAL A 773 44.63 -4.99 28.02
CA VAL A 773 43.41 -5.43 27.33
C VAL A 773 42.92 -6.78 27.86
N TYR A 774 43.84 -7.68 28.24
CA TYR A 774 43.53 -9.04 28.69
C TYR A 774 43.54 -9.20 30.23
N ASN A 775 43.63 -8.10 30.99
CA ASN A 775 43.63 -8.15 32.45
C ASN A 775 42.33 -8.76 32.99
N ALA A 776 42.47 -9.92 33.65
CA ALA A 776 41.36 -10.77 34.06
C ALA A 776 40.60 -10.20 35.27
N THR A 777 39.72 -9.24 35.01
CA THR A 777 38.90 -8.56 36.03
C THR A 777 37.46 -8.41 35.56
N TRP A 778 36.50 -8.46 36.50
CA TRP A 778 35.08 -8.20 36.24
C TRP A 778 34.83 -6.83 35.57
N LYS A 779 35.59 -5.80 35.97
CA LYS A 779 35.51 -4.46 35.38
C LYS A 779 35.88 -4.46 33.89
N ASN A 780 36.94 -5.17 33.52
CA ASN A 780 37.39 -5.27 32.12
C ASN A 780 36.46 -6.16 31.29
N LEU A 781 36.01 -7.30 31.83
CA LEU A 781 35.04 -8.17 31.16
C LEU A 781 33.71 -7.43 30.88
N GLY A 782 33.18 -6.74 31.89
CA GLY A 782 31.97 -5.93 31.77
C GLY A 782 32.11 -4.77 30.78
N LEU A 783 33.30 -4.16 30.67
CA LEU A 783 33.60 -3.14 29.67
C LEU A 783 33.52 -3.71 28.24
N ASN A 784 34.16 -4.85 27.98
CA ASN A 784 34.14 -5.48 26.66
C ASN A 784 32.70 -5.88 26.24
N TRP A 785 31.95 -6.52 27.14
CA TRP A 785 30.53 -6.86 26.89
C TRP A 785 29.64 -5.63 26.72
N GLY A 786 29.84 -4.60 27.55
CA GLY A 786 29.11 -3.33 27.45
C GLY A 786 29.33 -2.66 26.10
N ILE A 787 30.57 -2.64 25.60
CA ILE A 787 30.89 -2.02 24.29
C ILE A 787 30.34 -2.85 23.13
N LEU A 788 30.35 -4.19 23.19
CA LEU A 788 29.64 -5.02 22.20
C LEU A 788 28.12 -4.74 22.18
N GLY A 789 27.52 -4.48 23.35
CA GLY A 789 26.13 -4.01 23.48
C GLY A 789 25.92 -2.61 22.87
N VAL A 790 26.86 -1.68 23.06
CA VAL A 790 26.83 -0.35 22.43
C VAL A 790 26.95 -0.45 20.91
N HIS A 791 27.84 -1.31 20.37
CA HIS A 791 27.93 -1.58 18.93
C HIS A 791 26.58 -2.04 18.37
N THR A 792 25.95 -3.03 19.01
CA THR A 792 24.60 -3.51 18.68
C THR A 792 23.60 -2.35 18.57
N LEU A 793 23.50 -1.53 19.62
CA LEU A 793 22.55 -0.42 19.69
C LEU A 793 22.84 0.69 18.67
N VAL A 794 24.11 1.06 18.48
CA VAL A 794 24.52 2.09 17.50
C VAL A 794 24.21 1.65 16.07
N TYR A 795 24.56 0.42 15.69
CA TYR A 795 24.28 -0.07 14.32
C TYR A 795 22.78 -0.16 14.04
N LEU A 796 21.95 -0.55 15.02
CA LEU A 796 20.49 -0.55 14.88
C LEU A 796 19.91 0.87 14.77
N ILE A 797 20.42 1.84 15.53
CA ILE A 797 20.02 3.25 15.38
C ILE A 797 20.40 3.80 14.00
N VAL A 798 21.61 3.51 13.51
CA VAL A 798 22.02 3.92 12.16
C VAL A 798 21.15 3.24 11.09
N ALA A 799 20.81 1.95 11.24
CA ALA A 799 19.89 1.25 10.34
C ALA A 799 18.49 1.91 10.31
N LEU A 800 17.95 2.31 11.47
CA LEU A 800 16.70 3.07 11.56
C LEU A 800 16.80 4.44 10.87
N LEU A 801 17.89 5.18 11.08
CA LEU A 801 18.09 6.50 10.46
C LEU A 801 18.25 6.41 8.94
N LEU A 802 18.97 5.39 8.44
CA LEU A 802 19.11 5.12 7.02
C LEU A 802 17.76 4.78 6.37
N GLN A 803 16.93 3.97 7.03
CA GLN A 803 15.59 3.66 6.52
C GLN A 803 14.63 4.84 6.62
N LYS A 804 14.67 5.64 7.70
CA LYS A 804 13.88 6.88 7.79
C LYS A 804 14.23 7.88 6.69
N ARG A 805 15.49 7.92 6.22
CA ARG A 805 15.91 8.72 5.05
C ARG A 805 15.43 8.17 3.70
N LYS A 806 15.00 6.90 3.65
CA LYS A 806 14.40 6.24 2.47
C LYS A 806 12.86 6.30 2.49
N ASP A 807 12.24 6.77 3.57
CA ASP A 807 10.81 7.03 3.60
C ASP A 807 10.46 8.15 2.60
N ILE A 808 9.46 7.90 1.75
CA ILE A 808 8.88 8.89 0.86
C ILE A 808 7.94 9.78 1.70
N VAL A 809 8.15 11.10 1.65
CA VAL A 809 7.32 12.14 2.28
C VAL A 809 6.58 12.89 1.19
#